data_AF-A0AAW0BRZ4-F1
#
_entry.id   AF-A0AAW0BRZ4-F1
#
_cell.length_a   1.000
_cell.length_b   1.000
_cell.length_c   1.000
_cell.angle_alpha   90.00
_cell.angle_beta   90.00
_cell.angle_gamma   90.00
#
_symmetry.space_group_name_H-M   'P 1'
#
loop_
_entity.id
_entity.type
_entity.pdbx_description
1 polymer ?
#
loop_
_entity_poly.entity_id
_entity_poly.type
_entity_poly.pdbx_seq_one_letter_code
_entity_poly.pdbx_strand_id
1 'polypeptide(L)'
;MNSTMVSAIFLLSSGLSLSSTPAGRQNPFDILSHSASLNATHTSEQRFPPPKCHPETREEILKTLSTWILAKNRSRIMWVYGTVGVGKSAIAQTLCEKFVTSCLAASFFFSRTDSSRNHIDCFVATISHQLATAKSFVFRYWARRAIRAAMKNDRAILRRIAIEETFRALVLGPYMAVPRIFQAYTPSVLIVDGLDECLDIPSQERLLKLWAATMSRHPCPFDLLIFSRPEPHITDFFNRISRESLAFDRLRIGDSFQTDRDIETFLLSRFHEIRVKHHRVMQNVPDPWPGPAVISQLVQRACSQFVYATTVIKYIDSPHALPTKRLDDILSARPAKPSPYAELDLLYQQILRSCHDITAVLQILQLVLGSSSDIPVNELWLIAQILEVDEAMIPVLMIGLHSVLQVPSNSRERIVIFHASFSEFLRDPERSQEFFVPPLPDDVRMKVYFILRFESLRSRGARRLPQSWPGKNALASCVQRAGGQILYADILLDYLEDDPDGRLDAVLSLQPRQMSTTAELDLLCREILRECGDVALHILQLILAPSPELPTNTTWLVAQVLDMDYNAVTGHLAKLRPIVLIPSESTGTNNPIRIRHPSISNFLQSPERAQQFYITPLSKDQKFVVYISTMITSVRTEHKLLQSWPGQSAFRSILRRSGGDHVYVDTLTRYLTVDPSQRLAKFLDWKFEEHERSPEFELYTLYRLVLDSCDDSYRIRQLLWLIRDRSSWISIALLSRALGLPIMHIPRILERLQPVCRVMHGNGEMMVSFWHPSFSDFLLDVQHAGPYAIPPSPDEKIKATLCDHLEKHELWPGTAAVNRLVQMACGQEIYVRTLIQYIGAQSNPTRALFDIVYETRITSPKSPTNPYPHLDRLYHRVLCTDSGPGDHHMLLRVLLMAIKFDEEKSALISNCIKGYLDGIDVPLLFESLRPILEFSLDPERPCPICFYHPSFPEFLLDEERSKEFYVGPGSLVNEDVERLIQAYDMAPVLP
;
A
#
# COMPACT_ATOMS: atom_id res chain seq x y z
N MET A 1 -54.82 7.31 11.24
CA MET A 1 -54.74 8.49 10.35
C MET A 1 -53.26 8.83 10.17
N ASN A 2 -52.58 8.70 9.04
CA ASN A 2 -52.92 8.23 7.68
C ASN A 2 -51.72 7.43 7.13
N SER A 3 -52.02 6.24 6.60
CA SER A 3 -51.09 5.24 6.07
C SER A 3 -50.91 5.36 4.55
N THR A 4 -50.70 6.56 4.02
CA THR A 4 -50.82 6.83 2.57
C THR A 4 -49.65 7.58 1.94
N MET A 5 -48.41 7.36 2.42
CA MET A 5 -47.21 7.87 1.72
C MET A 5 -46.00 6.93 1.70
N VAL A 6 -46.19 5.63 1.99
CA VAL A 6 -45.12 4.61 1.86
C VAL A 6 -45.28 3.74 0.60
N SER A 7 -46.38 3.89 -0.16
CA SER A 7 -46.67 3.04 -1.33
C SER A 7 -46.31 3.65 -2.70
N ALA A 8 -45.61 4.79 -2.76
CA ALA A 8 -45.31 5.50 -4.02
C ALA A 8 -43.84 5.46 -4.49
N ILE A 9 -42.94 4.73 -3.82
CA ILE A 9 -41.53 4.56 -4.28
C ILE A 9 -41.24 3.08 -4.67
N PHE A 10 -42.25 2.20 -4.64
CA PHE A 10 -42.10 0.78 -4.95
C PHE A 10 -42.51 0.38 -6.40
N LEU A 11 -42.71 1.35 -7.30
CA LEU A 11 -43.16 1.10 -8.70
C LEU A 11 -42.35 1.86 -9.77
N LEU A 12 -41.02 1.90 -9.64
CA LEU A 12 -40.10 2.23 -10.75
C LEU A 12 -38.89 1.28 -10.78
N SER A 13 -39.15 -0.02 -10.70
CA SER A 13 -38.16 -1.09 -10.90
C SER A 13 -38.65 -2.13 -11.91
N SER A 14 -38.86 -1.71 -13.16
CA SER A 14 -38.99 -2.64 -14.29
C SER A 14 -39.00 -1.84 -15.59
N GLY A 15 -37.82 -1.49 -16.10
CA GLY A 15 -37.72 -0.79 -17.38
C GLY A 15 -36.44 -0.01 -17.63
N LEU A 16 -35.26 -0.58 -17.33
CA LEU A 16 -34.04 -0.17 -18.02
C LEU A 16 -33.28 -1.43 -18.43
N SER A 17 -33.33 -1.65 -19.74
CA SER A 17 -32.58 -2.62 -20.53
C SER A 17 -31.13 -2.75 -20.08
N LEU A 18 -30.67 -4.01 -20.00
CA LEU A 18 -29.27 -4.41 -20.03
C LEU A 18 -28.55 -3.75 -21.21
N SER A 19 -27.93 -2.60 -20.98
CA SER A 19 -26.83 -2.16 -21.82
C SER A 19 -25.58 -2.89 -21.34
N SER A 20 -25.08 -3.78 -22.18
CA SER A 20 -23.76 -4.42 -22.07
C SER A 20 -22.71 -3.41 -21.60
N THR A 21 -22.24 -3.56 -20.36
CA THR A 21 -21.04 -2.86 -19.88
C THR A 21 -19.85 -3.27 -20.76
N PRO A 22 -19.09 -2.33 -21.33
CA PRO A 22 -17.90 -2.68 -22.10
C PRO A 22 -16.90 -3.40 -21.17
N ALA A 23 -16.34 -4.50 -21.65
CA ALA A 23 -15.40 -5.33 -20.93
C ALA A 23 -14.25 -4.50 -20.33
N GLY A 24 -14.07 -4.57 -19.00
CA GLY A 24 -12.87 -4.04 -18.33
C GLY A 24 -13.05 -3.17 -17.07
N ARG A 25 -14.28 -2.81 -16.64
CA ARG A 25 -14.48 -2.06 -15.38
C ARG A 25 -14.99 -2.97 -14.26
N GLN A 26 -14.06 -3.52 -13.46
CA GLN A 26 -14.40 -4.20 -12.20
C GLN A 26 -15.03 -3.23 -11.20
N ASN A 27 -16.07 -3.67 -10.48
CA ASN A 27 -16.74 -2.86 -9.45
C ASN A 27 -15.81 -2.72 -8.23
N PRO A 28 -15.65 -1.51 -7.64
CA PRO A 28 -14.81 -1.31 -6.46
C PRO A 28 -15.09 -2.26 -5.29
N PHE A 29 -16.35 -2.65 -5.10
CA PHE A 29 -16.71 -3.59 -4.02
C PHE A 29 -16.27 -5.02 -4.30
N ASP A 30 -16.19 -5.42 -5.58
CA ASP A 30 -15.66 -6.73 -5.95
C ASP A 30 -14.16 -6.77 -5.65
N ILE A 31 -13.42 -5.70 -5.98
CA ILE A 31 -11.98 -5.60 -5.65
C ILE A 31 -11.78 -5.69 -4.13
N LEU A 32 -12.61 -4.98 -3.36
CA LEU A 32 -12.56 -5.00 -1.90
C LEU A 32 -12.87 -6.39 -1.33
N SER A 33 -13.89 -7.08 -1.85
CA SER A 33 -14.25 -8.42 -1.38
C SER A 33 -13.17 -9.45 -1.70
N HIS A 34 -12.51 -9.37 -2.86
CA HIS A 34 -11.41 -10.27 -3.23
C HIS A 34 -10.15 -10.04 -2.41
N SER A 35 -9.98 -8.84 -1.85
CA SER A 35 -8.83 -8.47 -1.02
C SER A 35 -9.09 -8.66 0.48
N ALA A 36 -10.34 -8.93 0.88
CA ALA A 36 -10.76 -9.15 2.26
C ALA A 36 -10.69 -10.63 2.65
N SER A 37 -10.24 -10.91 3.88
CA SER A 37 -10.29 -12.22 4.51
C SER A 37 -11.63 -12.37 5.26
N LEU A 38 -12.68 -12.78 4.54
CA LEU A 38 -14.02 -12.93 5.14
C LEU A 38 -14.07 -13.99 6.24
N ASN A 39 -13.15 -14.94 6.20
CA ASN A 39 -12.98 -15.97 7.22
C ASN A 39 -12.40 -15.45 8.55
N ALA A 40 -11.83 -14.24 8.58
CA ALA A 40 -11.41 -13.55 9.81
C ALA A 40 -12.57 -12.87 10.56
N THR A 41 -13.80 -12.89 10.03
CA THR A 41 -14.96 -12.21 10.66
C THR A 41 -15.68 -13.10 11.68
N HIS A 42 -16.44 -12.51 12.61
CA HIS A 42 -17.25 -13.26 13.59
C HIS A 42 -18.38 -14.11 12.98
N THR A 43 -18.80 -13.81 11.74
CA THR A 43 -19.86 -14.52 11.01
C THR A 43 -19.34 -15.60 10.05
N SER A 44 -18.03 -15.88 10.07
CA SER A 44 -17.42 -16.86 9.18
C SER A 44 -17.93 -18.28 9.43
N GLU A 45 -18.38 -18.97 8.39
CA GLU A 45 -18.76 -20.39 8.44
C GLU A 45 -17.57 -21.30 8.78
N GLN A 46 -16.35 -20.92 8.38
CA GLN A 46 -15.14 -21.67 8.74
C GLN A 46 -14.86 -21.66 10.25
N ARG A 47 -15.57 -20.82 11.00
CA ARG A 47 -15.52 -20.78 12.45
C ARG A 47 -16.66 -21.55 13.09
N PHE A 48 -17.51 -22.26 12.35
CA PHE A 48 -18.64 -22.99 12.91
C PHE A 48 -18.22 -24.34 13.55
N PRO A 49 -18.73 -24.69 14.75
CA PRO A 49 -19.45 -23.82 15.68
C PRO A 49 -18.47 -22.80 16.32
N PRO A 50 -18.85 -21.50 16.39
CA PRO A 50 -17.93 -20.48 16.87
C PRO A 50 -17.62 -20.69 18.35
N PRO A 51 -16.39 -20.40 18.81
CA PRO A 51 -16.05 -20.51 20.21
C PRO A 51 -16.92 -19.49 20.97
N LYS A 52 -17.79 -19.94 21.86
CA LYS A 52 -18.62 -19.06 22.70
C LYS A 52 -18.48 -19.45 24.16
N CYS A 53 -18.67 -18.47 25.05
CA CYS A 53 -18.81 -18.78 26.47
C CYS A 53 -19.98 -19.75 26.69
N HIS A 54 -19.75 -20.77 27.52
CA HIS A 54 -20.83 -21.66 27.95
C HIS A 54 -21.86 -20.84 28.77
N PRO A 55 -23.17 -21.16 28.69
CA PRO A 55 -24.16 -20.53 29.55
C PRO A 55 -23.72 -20.52 31.02
N GLU A 56 -24.05 -19.44 31.74
CA GLU A 56 -23.74 -19.26 33.17
C GLU A 56 -22.23 -19.19 33.51
N THR A 57 -21.35 -19.11 32.51
CA THR A 57 -19.91 -18.92 32.72
C THR A 57 -19.46 -17.54 32.26
N ARG A 58 -18.35 -17.04 32.84
CA ARG A 58 -17.71 -15.78 32.44
C ARG A 58 -18.60 -14.54 32.55
N GLU A 59 -19.69 -14.62 33.31
CA GLU A 59 -20.70 -13.56 33.38
C GLU A 59 -20.14 -12.22 33.87
N GLU A 60 -19.27 -12.25 34.89
CA GLU A 60 -18.67 -11.04 35.45
C GLU A 60 -17.74 -10.34 34.45
N ILE A 61 -16.94 -11.13 33.71
CA ILE A 61 -16.04 -10.61 32.67
C ILE A 61 -16.87 -10.02 31.51
N LEU A 62 -17.88 -10.76 31.05
CA LEU A 62 -18.79 -10.30 30.01
C LEU A 62 -19.55 -9.03 30.44
N LYS A 63 -19.95 -8.93 31.71
CA LYS A 63 -20.60 -7.74 32.27
C LYS A 63 -19.65 -6.55 32.31
N THR A 64 -18.42 -6.75 32.75
CA THR A 64 -17.38 -5.71 32.79
C THR A 64 -17.10 -5.15 31.40
N LEU A 65 -16.85 -6.04 30.44
CA LEU A 65 -16.59 -5.65 29.06
C LEU A 65 -17.82 -5.04 28.39
N SER A 66 -19.03 -5.54 28.67
CA SER A 66 -20.27 -4.93 28.17
C SER A 66 -20.48 -3.53 28.73
N THR A 67 -20.14 -3.30 30.00
CA THR A 67 -20.26 -1.98 30.65
C THR A 67 -19.27 -1.01 30.01
N TRP A 68 -18.04 -1.44 29.76
CA TRP A 68 -17.08 -0.67 28.98
C TRP A 68 -17.57 -0.40 27.55
N ILE A 69 -18.19 -1.39 26.88
CA ILE A 69 -18.77 -1.25 25.53
C ILE A 69 -19.92 -0.22 25.49
N LEU A 70 -20.60 0.05 26.60
CA LEU A 70 -21.75 0.95 26.64
C LEU A 70 -21.47 2.30 27.30
N ALA A 71 -20.31 2.47 27.94
CA ALA A 71 -19.95 3.70 28.63
C ALA A 71 -19.70 4.87 27.66
N LYS A 72 -20.25 6.05 27.97
CA LYS A 72 -20.13 7.27 27.15
C LYS A 72 -18.75 7.94 27.22
N ASN A 73 -18.10 7.90 28.38
CA ASN A 73 -16.76 8.45 28.63
C ASN A 73 -15.80 7.32 29.00
N ARG A 74 -15.44 6.51 28.00
CA ARG A 74 -14.54 5.36 28.17
C ARG A 74 -13.17 5.62 27.60
N SER A 75 -12.21 4.83 28.05
CA SER A 75 -10.94 4.67 27.34
C SER A 75 -11.20 4.17 25.91
N ARG A 76 -10.33 4.57 24.97
CA ARG A 76 -10.47 4.21 23.55
C ARG A 76 -9.93 2.82 23.24
N ILE A 77 -9.05 2.30 24.08
CA ILE A 77 -8.51 0.94 23.96
C ILE A 77 -8.80 0.17 25.23
N MET A 78 -9.33 -1.04 25.09
CA MET A 78 -9.35 -2.06 26.13
C MET A 78 -8.47 -3.23 25.69
N TRP A 79 -7.40 -3.49 26.45
CA TRP A 79 -6.55 -4.66 26.23
C TRP A 79 -6.90 -5.79 27.20
N VAL A 80 -7.45 -6.87 26.66
CA VAL A 80 -7.81 -8.07 27.41
C VAL A 80 -6.73 -9.13 27.18
N TYR A 81 -6.02 -9.50 28.23
CA TYR A 81 -4.88 -10.41 28.12
C TYR A 81 -4.98 -11.60 29.05
N GLY A 82 -4.37 -12.71 28.65
CA GLY A 82 -4.36 -13.94 29.42
C GLY A 82 -3.53 -15.01 28.75
N THR A 83 -3.21 -16.07 29.49
CA THR A 83 -2.44 -17.21 28.99
C THR A 83 -3.22 -18.01 27.94
N VAL A 84 -2.60 -19.03 27.36
CA VAL A 84 -3.26 -19.88 26.37
C VAL A 84 -4.45 -20.62 26.99
N GLY A 85 -5.53 -20.77 26.22
CA GLY A 85 -6.64 -21.63 26.62
C GLY A 85 -7.59 -21.09 27.69
N VAL A 86 -7.43 -19.85 28.18
CA VAL A 86 -8.34 -19.25 29.18
C VAL A 86 -9.70 -18.81 28.62
N GLY A 87 -9.91 -18.88 27.30
CA GLY A 87 -11.19 -18.58 26.65
C GLY A 87 -11.33 -17.17 26.06
N LYS A 88 -10.23 -16.47 25.76
CA LYS A 88 -10.23 -15.12 25.17
C LYS A 88 -11.09 -15.02 23.91
N SER A 89 -10.85 -15.88 22.92
CA SER A 89 -11.60 -15.91 21.66
C SER A 89 -13.09 -16.20 21.85
N ALA A 90 -13.44 -16.98 22.87
CA ALA A 90 -14.83 -17.28 23.21
C ALA A 90 -15.55 -16.03 23.75
N ILE A 91 -14.88 -15.26 24.61
CA ILE A 91 -15.37 -13.98 25.13
C ILE A 91 -15.52 -12.97 23.99
N ALA A 92 -14.49 -12.84 23.14
CA ALA A 92 -14.51 -11.94 21.98
C ALA A 92 -15.69 -12.24 21.03
N GLN A 93 -15.92 -13.51 20.73
CA GLN A 93 -17.04 -13.95 19.91
C GLN A 93 -18.40 -13.66 20.56
N THR A 94 -18.57 -14.00 21.84
CA THR A 94 -19.82 -13.73 22.57
C THR A 94 -20.13 -12.22 22.59
N LEU A 95 -19.12 -11.36 22.74
CA LEU A 95 -19.30 -9.90 22.65
C LEU A 95 -19.65 -9.45 21.23
N CYS A 96 -19.00 -9.98 20.19
CA CYS A 96 -19.35 -9.67 18.81
C CYS A 96 -20.83 -9.94 18.53
N GLU A 97 -21.31 -11.13 18.90
CA GLU A 97 -22.71 -11.52 18.68
C GLU A 97 -23.69 -10.68 19.50
N LYS A 98 -23.33 -10.33 20.73
CA LYS A 98 -24.15 -9.49 21.61
C LYS A 98 -24.31 -8.07 21.04
N PHE A 99 -23.29 -7.52 20.39
CA PHE A 99 -23.26 -6.11 19.94
C PHE A 99 -23.35 -5.92 18.42
N VAL A 100 -23.55 -6.99 17.64
CA VAL A 100 -23.60 -6.95 16.15
C VAL A 100 -24.69 -6.02 15.59
N THR A 101 -25.77 -5.78 16.33
CA THR A 101 -26.89 -4.92 15.89
C THR A 101 -26.82 -3.50 16.44
N SER A 102 -25.92 -3.22 17.37
CA SER A 102 -25.88 -1.95 18.11
C SER A 102 -24.54 -1.23 17.93
N CYS A 103 -23.46 -1.74 18.53
CA CYS A 103 -22.21 -1.01 18.70
C CYS A 103 -21.05 -1.57 17.87
N LEU A 104 -21.11 -2.82 17.40
CA LEU A 104 -20.01 -3.46 16.69
C LEU A 104 -19.87 -2.91 15.26
N ALA A 105 -18.76 -2.24 14.97
CA ALA A 105 -18.41 -1.75 13.65
C ALA A 105 -17.80 -2.86 12.79
N ALA A 106 -16.82 -3.57 13.34
CA ALA A 106 -16.14 -4.67 12.66
C ALA A 106 -15.44 -5.58 13.67
N SER A 107 -15.07 -6.76 13.20
CA SER A 107 -14.33 -7.74 13.97
C SER A 107 -13.22 -8.36 13.11
N PHE A 108 -12.09 -8.70 13.72
CA PHE A 108 -11.02 -9.43 13.05
C PHE A 108 -10.42 -10.46 14.01
N PHE A 109 -10.45 -11.73 13.61
CA PHE A 109 -9.91 -12.85 14.37
C PHE A 109 -8.69 -13.38 13.64
N PHE A 110 -7.51 -13.09 14.18
CA PHE A 110 -6.28 -13.68 13.70
C PHE A 110 -6.26 -15.18 13.98
N SER A 111 -5.50 -15.91 13.16
CA SER A 111 -5.33 -17.36 13.33
C SER A 111 -3.98 -17.76 12.80
N ARG A 112 -3.06 -18.18 13.68
CA ARG A 112 -1.66 -18.45 13.29
C ARG A 112 -1.54 -19.54 12.21
N THR A 113 -2.49 -20.48 12.23
CA THR A 113 -2.59 -21.63 11.32
C THR A 113 -3.25 -21.32 9.97
N ASP A 114 -3.76 -20.10 9.76
CA ASP A 114 -4.49 -19.71 8.56
C ASP A 114 -3.77 -18.56 7.85
N SER A 115 -3.12 -18.88 6.72
CA SER A 115 -2.32 -17.94 5.93
C SER A 115 -3.08 -16.72 5.43
N SER A 116 -4.41 -16.80 5.34
CA SER A 116 -5.24 -15.67 4.90
C SER A 116 -5.45 -14.61 5.97
N ARG A 117 -5.23 -14.94 7.25
CA ARG A 117 -5.52 -14.09 8.42
C ARG A 117 -4.48 -14.18 9.52
N ASN A 118 -3.24 -14.53 9.18
CA ASN A 118 -2.08 -14.50 10.07
C ASN A 118 -1.12 -13.33 9.76
N HIS A 119 -1.50 -12.42 8.86
CA HIS A 119 -0.81 -11.17 8.54
C HIS A 119 -1.80 -10.00 8.53
N ILE A 120 -1.27 -8.76 8.54
CA ILE A 120 -2.09 -7.54 8.56
C ILE A 120 -2.52 -7.05 7.17
N ASP A 121 -2.03 -7.63 6.08
CA ASP A 121 -2.27 -7.14 4.71
C ASP A 121 -3.75 -7.05 4.35
N CYS A 122 -4.53 -8.06 4.74
CA CYS A 122 -5.97 -8.11 4.50
C CYS A 122 -6.79 -7.36 5.56
N PHE A 123 -6.16 -6.87 6.64
CA PHE A 123 -6.85 -6.30 7.80
C PHE A 123 -7.75 -5.13 7.38
N VAL A 124 -7.17 -4.12 6.72
CA VAL A 124 -7.91 -2.92 6.31
C VAL A 124 -9.02 -3.25 5.32
N ALA A 125 -8.75 -4.10 4.33
CA ALA A 125 -9.76 -4.53 3.37
C ALA A 125 -10.94 -5.24 4.05
N THR A 126 -10.65 -6.10 5.02
CA THR A 126 -11.65 -6.87 5.79
C THR A 126 -12.50 -5.99 6.69
N ILE A 127 -11.89 -5.02 7.39
CA ILE A 127 -12.64 -4.04 8.18
C ILE A 127 -13.51 -3.17 7.26
N SER A 128 -12.94 -2.62 6.19
CA SER A 128 -13.66 -1.77 5.23
C SER A 128 -14.83 -2.50 4.57
N HIS A 129 -14.68 -3.80 4.25
CA HIS A 129 -15.76 -4.65 3.75
C HIS A 129 -16.90 -4.81 4.76
N GLN A 130 -16.58 -5.02 6.04
CA GLN A 130 -17.57 -5.09 7.12
C GLN A 130 -18.32 -3.75 7.27
N LEU A 131 -17.63 -2.60 7.20
CA LEU A 131 -18.28 -1.30 7.22
C LEU A 131 -19.23 -1.10 6.02
N ALA A 132 -18.79 -1.54 4.83
CA ALA A 132 -19.60 -1.50 3.61
C ALA A 132 -20.78 -2.49 3.61
N THR A 133 -20.83 -3.45 4.54
CA THR A 133 -21.90 -4.44 4.67
C THR A 133 -22.63 -4.36 6.01
N ALA A 134 -22.38 -3.29 6.78
CA ALA A 134 -22.97 -3.07 8.10
C ALA A 134 -24.51 -3.09 8.09
N LYS A 135 -25.12 -3.60 9.16
CA LYS A 135 -26.59 -3.74 9.26
C LYS A 135 -27.32 -2.39 9.23
N SER A 136 -26.78 -1.35 9.86
CA SER A 136 -27.33 0.01 9.82
C SER A 136 -27.36 0.56 8.38
N PHE A 137 -28.54 0.84 7.85
CA PHE A 137 -28.72 1.33 6.48
C PHE A 137 -28.01 2.68 6.26
N VAL A 138 -28.17 3.62 7.21
CA VAL A 138 -27.59 4.96 7.12
C VAL A 138 -26.07 4.86 7.09
N PHE A 139 -25.47 4.14 8.03
CA PHE A 139 -24.01 3.96 8.08
C PHE A 139 -23.49 3.26 6.80
N ARG A 140 -24.14 2.18 6.37
CA ARG A 140 -23.78 1.44 5.16
C ARG A 140 -23.82 2.32 3.91
N TYR A 141 -24.82 3.19 3.77
CA TYR A 141 -24.97 4.08 2.63
C TYR A 141 -23.78 5.05 2.53
N TRP A 142 -23.46 5.75 3.62
CA TRP A 142 -22.34 6.69 3.67
C TRP A 142 -21.00 5.99 3.52
N ALA A 143 -20.80 4.87 4.21
CA ALA A 143 -19.57 4.11 4.12
C ALA A 143 -19.31 3.62 2.69
N ARG A 144 -20.32 3.04 2.02
CA ARG A 144 -20.21 2.64 0.61
C ARG A 144 -19.90 3.82 -0.30
N ARG A 145 -20.52 4.98 -0.09
CA ARG A 145 -20.27 6.17 -0.90
C ARG A 145 -18.82 6.64 -0.76
N ALA A 146 -18.31 6.72 0.47
CA ALA A 146 -16.94 7.14 0.76
C ALA A 146 -15.89 6.15 0.24
N ILE A 147 -16.06 4.85 0.50
CA ILE A 147 -15.18 3.79 -0.01
C ILE A 147 -15.13 3.82 -1.54
N ARG A 148 -16.30 3.96 -2.19
CA ARG A 148 -16.38 4.06 -3.65
C ARG A 148 -15.65 5.30 -4.17
N ALA A 149 -15.73 6.43 -3.48
CA ALA A 149 -15.02 7.64 -3.87
C ALA A 149 -13.49 7.46 -3.73
N ALA A 150 -13.03 6.93 -2.59
CA ALA A 150 -11.61 6.65 -2.35
C ALA A 150 -11.03 5.70 -3.41
N MET A 151 -11.70 4.58 -3.69
CA MET A 151 -11.25 3.60 -4.69
C MET A 151 -11.39 4.07 -6.15
N LYS A 152 -12.23 5.07 -6.42
CA LYS A 152 -12.31 5.72 -7.75
C LYS A 152 -11.12 6.66 -7.97
N ASN A 153 -10.73 7.39 -6.93
CA ASN A 153 -9.60 8.32 -6.98
C ASN A 153 -8.27 7.56 -7.06
N ASP A 154 -8.16 6.42 -6.37
CA ASP A 154 -7.03 5.50 -6.50
C ASP A 154 -7.47 4.04 -6.52
N ARG A 155 -7.36 3.41 -7.70
CA ARG A 155 -7.71 1.99 -7.89
C ARG A 155 -6.69 1.02 -7.30
N ALA A 156 -5.47 1.48 -7.04
CA ALA A 156 -4.38 0.68 -6.48
C ALA A 156 -4.22 0.87 -4.96
N ILE A 157 -5.17 1.54 -4.30
CA ILE A 157 -5.12 1.90 -2.88
C ILE A 157 -4.88 0.71 -1.94
N LEU A 158 -5.37 -0.49 -2.31
CA LEU A 158 -5.17 -1.72 -1.54
C LEU A 158 -3.81 -2.41 -1.81
N ARG A 159 -3.07 -2.01 -2.85
CA ARG A 159 -1.86 -2.73 -3.32
C ARG A 159 -0.56 -1.90 -3.30
N ARG A 160 -0.63 -0.56 -3.37
CA ARG A 160 0.57 0.31 -3.44
C ARG A 160 0.83 1.15 -2.20
N ILE A 161 -0.20 1.38 -1.38
CA ILE A 161 -0.18 2.37 -0.31
C ILE A 161 0.09 1.70 1.05
N ALA A 162 0.77 2.43 1.94
CA ALA A 162 1.05 1.98 3.30
C ALA A 162 -0.26 1.74 4.10
N ILE A 163 -0.29 0.73 4.97
CA ILE A 163 -1.50 0.32 5.71
C ILE A 163 -2.15 1.49 6.46
N GLU A 164 -1.35 2.45 6.94
CA GLU A 164 -1.76 3.65 7.64
C GLU A 164 -2.61 4.59 6.79
N GLU A 165 -2.23 4.77 5.54
CA GLU A 165 -2.95 5.60 4.58
C GLU A 165 -4.20 4.90 4.06
N THR A 166 -4.11 3.60 3.78
CA THR A 166 -5.25 2.78 3.38
C THR A 166 -6.30 2.72 4.48
N PHE A 167 -5.90 2.57 5.75
CA PHE A 167 -6.81 2.60 6.90
C PHE A 167 -7.49 3.96 7.05
N ARG A 168 -6.74 5.06 6.88
CA ARG A 168 -7.32 6.40 6.90
C ARG A 168 -8.36 6.59 5.80
N ALA A 169 -8.06 6.17 4.59
CA ALA A 169 -8.93 6.37 3.44
C ALA A 169 -10.17 5.45 3.42
N LEU A 170 -10.04 4.19 3.86
CA LEU A 170 -11.08 3.17 3.72
C LEU A 170 -11.78 2.78 5.03
N VAL A 171 -11.26 3.19 6.19
CA VAL A 171 -11.88 2.94 7.51
C VAL A 171 -12.29 4.24 8.18
N LEU A 172 -11.36 5.20 8.34
CA LEU A 172 -11.67 6.48 9.00
C LEU A 172 -12.51 7.41 8.11
N GLY A 173 -12.12 7.58 6.85
CA GLY A 173 -12.84 8.42 5.89
C GLY A 173 -14.32 8.08 5.76
N PRO A 174 -14.70 6.80 5.63
CA PRO A 174 -16.10 6.35 5.61
C PRO A 174 -16.90 6.71 6.86
N TYR A 175 -16.29 6.68 8.03
CA TYR A 175 -16.94 7.13 9.25
C TYR A 175 -17.12 8.65 9.25
N MET A 176 -16.08 9.40 8.90
CA MET A 176 -16.12 10.87 8.85
C MET A 176 -17.11 11.41 7.82
N ALA A 177 -17.38 10.64 6.77
CA ALA A 177 -18.39 10.98 5.77
C ALA A 177 -19.84 10.88 6.30
N VAL A 178 -20.07 10.24 7.45
CA VAL A 178 -21.39 10.18 8.08
C VAL A 178 -21.70 11.53 8.72
N PRO A 179 -22.85 12.16 8.42
CA PRO A 179 -23.23 13.43 9.04
C PRO A 179 -23.24 13.33 10.57
N ARG A 180 -22.76 14.35 11.28
CA ARG A 180 -22.61 14.37 12.75
C ARG A 180 -23.85 13.92 13.52
N ILE A 181 -25.04 14.30 13.05
CA ILE A 181 -26.33 13.92 13.66
C ILE A 181 -26.52 12.40 13.71
N PHE A 182 -25.95 11.67 12.74
CA PHE A 182 -26.03 10.22 12.66
C PHE A 182 -24.84 9.50 13.32
N GLN A 183 -23.75 10.19 13.64
CA GLN A 183 -22.54 9.60 14.27
C GLN A 183 -22.82 9.04 15.66
N ALA A 184 -23.75 9.62 16.41
CA ALA A 184 -24.18 9.04 17.70
C ALA A 184 -24.86 7.66 17.57
N TYR A 185 -25.27 7.28 16.36
CA TYR A 185 -25.96 6.03 16.05
C TYR A 185 -25.11 5.12 15.16
N THR A 186 -23.85 5.47 14.88
CA THR A 186 -22.94 4.60 14.14
C THR A 186 -22.26 3.62 15.08
N PRO A 187 -22.10 2.36 14.65
CA PRO A 187 -21.28 1.42 15.38
C PRO A 187 -19.85 1.93 15.49
N SER A 188 -19.26 1.86 16.70
CA SER A 188 -17.93 2.41 16.98
C SER A 188 -16.93 1.37 17.51
N VAL A 189 -17.36 0.16 17.85
CA VAL A 189 -16.46 -0.82 18.48
C VAL A 189 -15.83 -1.74 17.43
N LEU A 190 -14.50 -1.83 17.46
CA LEU A 190 -13.73 -2.79 16.67
C LEU A 190 -13.12 -3.84 17.61
N ILE A 191 -13.42 -5.11 17.36
CA ILE A 191 -12.92 -6.23 18.17
C ILE A 191 -11.83 -6.95 17.39
N VAL A 192 -10.63 -7.02 17.96
CA VAL A 192 -9.49 -7.78 17.41
C VAL A 192 -9.15 -8.92 18.36
N ASP A 193 -9.21 -10.15 17.89
CA ASP A 193 -8.84 -11.33 18.66
C ASP A 193 -7.56 -11.97 18.10
N GLY A 194 -6.69 -12.40 19.01
CA GLY A 194 -5.48 -13.16 18.68
C GLY A 194 -4.36 -12.31 18.06
N LEU A 195 -4.12 -11.08 18.53
CA LEU A 195 -3.03 -10.26 17.96
C LEU A 195 -1.67 -10.98 17.96
N ASP A 196 -1.39 -11.76 19.01
CA ASP A 196 -0.22 -12.64 19.14
C ASP A 196 -0.19 -13.82 18.16
N GLU A 197 -1.27 -14.06 17.42
CA GLU A 197 -1.35 -15.05 16.36
C GLU A 197 -0.95 -14.51 14.98
N CYS A 198 -0.68 -13.20 14.86
CA CYS A 198 -0.05 -12.64 13.67
C CYS A 198 1.43 -13.06 13.62
N LEU A 199 1.90 -13.57 12.47
CA LEU A 199 3.15 -14.33 12.38
C LEU A 199 4.40 -13.53 12.77
N ASP A 200 4.47 -12.25 12.40
CA ASP A 200 5.67 -11.44 12.59
C ASP A 200 5.44 -10.29 13.58
N ILE A 201 6.41 -10.14 14.50
CA ILE A 201 6.43 -9.08 15.52
C ILE A 201 6.31 -7.67 14.90
N PRO A 202 7.01 -7.34 13.78
CA PRO A 202 6.86 -6.03 13.14
C PRO A 202 5.42 -5.70 12.73
N SER A 203 4.67 -6.64 12.16
CA SER A 203 3.26 -6.45 11.80
C SER A 203 2.36 -6.21 13.01
N GLN A 204 2.59 -6.95 14.11
CA GLN A 204 1.87 -6.74 15.37
C GLN A 204 2.12 -5.33 15.92
N GLU A 205 3.39 -4.92 16.00
CA GLU A 205 3.76 -3.57 16.43
C GLU A 205 3.21 -2.50 15.50
N ARG A 206 3.20 -2.75 14.18
CA ARG A 206 2.68 -1.80 13.19
C ARG A 206 1.18 -1.59 13.35
N LEU A 207 0.40 -2.65 13.59
CA LEU A 207 -1.03 -2.52 13.89
C LEU A 207 -1.28 -1.73 15.18
N LEU A 208 -0.49 -1.99 16.21
CA LEU A 208 -0.56 -1.26 17.48
C LEU A 208 -0.21 0.23 17.30
N LYS A 209 0.89 0.54 16.61
CA LYS A 209 1.32 1.93 16.26
C LYS A 209 0.27 2.64 15.40
N LEU A 210 -0.35 1.95 14.45
CA LEU A 210 -1.45 2.48 13.63
C LEU A 210 -2.59 2.98 14.51
N TRP A 211 -3.00 2.20 15.50
CA TRP A 211 -4.08 2.57 16.41
C TRP A 211 -3.69 3.73 17.33
N ALA A 212 -2.48 3.71 17.90
CA ALA A 212 -1.98 4.83 18.70
C ALA A 212 -1.97 6.15 17.90
N ALA A 213 -1.43 6.12 16.68
CA ALA A 213 -1.39 7.28 15.78
C ALA A 213 -2.79 7.77 15.38
N THR A 214 -3.75 6.85 15.28
CA THR A 214 -5.16 7.19 15.01
C THR A 214 -5.80 7.87 16.22
N MET A 215 -5.45 7.45 17.44
CA MET A 215 -5.99 8.02 18.67
C MET A 215 -5.42 9.39 19.04
N SER A 216 -4.13 9.64 18.78
CA SER A 216 -3.53 10.95 19.00
C SER A 216 -4.13 12.06 18.14
N ARG A 217 -4.99 11.71 17.16
CA ARG A 217 -5.69 12.65 16.29
C ARG A 217 -7.16 12.71 16.71
N HIS A 218 -7.57 13.84 17.26
CA HIS A 218 -8.98 14.13 17.55
C HIS A 218 -9.74 14.51 16.26
N PRO A 219 -10.98 14.00 16.03
CA PRO A 219 -11.69 12.92 16.74
C PRO A 219 -11.39 11.51 16.17
N CYS A 220 -11.02 10.54 17.03
CA CYS A 220 -11.05 9.12 16.63
C CYS A 220 -12.47 8.55 16.82
N PRO A 221 -13.07 7.94 15.78
CA PRO A 221 -14.44 7.46 15.85
C PRO A 221 -14.62 6.04 16.36
N PHE A 222 -13.53 5.28 16.50
CA PHE A 222 -13.58 3.87 16.87
C PHE A 222 -12.94 3.63 18.23
N ASP A 223 -13.54 2.71 18.98
CA ASP A 223 -13.00 2.15 20.22
C ASP A 223 -12.54 0.73 19.94
N LEU A 224 -11.35 0.38 20.41
CA LEU A 224 -10.67 -0.86 20.08
C LEU A 224 -10.62 -1.80 21.29
N LEU A 225 -11.15 -3.00 21.11
CA LEU A 225 -11.07 -4.09 22.07
C LEU A 225 -10.11 -5.15 21.53
N ILE A 226 -8.92 -5.29 22.12
CA ILE A 226 -7.91 -6.25 21.70
C ILE A 226 -7.82 -7.40 22.68
N PHE A 227 -7.84 -8.63 22.16
CA PHE A 227 -7.51 -9.83 22.91
C PHE A 227 -6.15 -10.37 22.46
N SER A 228 -5.24 -10.61 23.40
CA SER A 228 -3.95 -11.25 23.08
C SER A 228 -3.34 -12.01 24.26
N ARG A 229 -2.26 -12.75 24.00
CA ARG A 229 -1.29 -13.14 25.04
C ARG A 229 -0.46 -11.92 25.48
N PRO A 230 0.04 -11.91 26.73
CA PRO A 230 0.95 -10.87 27.22
C PRO A 230 2.39 -11.12 26.70
N GLU A 231 2.58 -11.17 25.38
CA GLU A 231 3.92 -11.26 24.81
C GLU A 231 4.73 -10.00 25.16
N PRO A 232 6.07 -10.10 25.31
CA PRO A 232 6.88 -9.00 25.82
C PRO A 232 6.68 -7.68 25.05
N HIS A 233 6.73 -7.71 23.71
CA HIS A 233 6.59 -6.50 22.88
C HIS A 233 5.18 -5.89 22.92
N ILE A 234 4.13 -6.70 23.02
CA ILE A 234 2.74 -6.22 23.19
C ILE A 234 2.60 -5.54 24.56
N THR A 235 3.12 -6.20 25.60
CA THR A 235 3.09 -5.69 26.98
C THR A 235 3.86 -4.37 27.09
N ASP A 236 5.06 -4.32 26.51
CA ASP A 236 5.89 -3.12 26.48
C ASP A 236 5.21 -1.97 25.74
N PHE A 237 4.53 -2.25 24.63
CA PHE A 237 3.75 -1.26 23.90
C PHE A 237 2.67 -0.62 24.77
N PHE A 238 1.81 -1.44 25.41
CA PHE A 238 0.76 -0.90 26.29
C PHE A 238 1.32 -0.21 27.53
N ASN A 239 2.44 -0.68 28.08
CA ASN A 239 3.13 -0.02 29.17
C ASN A 239 3.74 1.34 28.77
N ARG A 240 4.16 1.52 27.50
CA ARG A 240 4.62 2.82 26.97
C ARG A 240 3.44 3.78 26.83
N ILE A 241 2.38 3.35 26.17
CA ILE A 241 1.15 4.15 25.98
C ILE A 241 0.52 4.57 27.31
N SER A 242 0.60 3.71 28.33
CA SER A 242 0.16 4.03 29.69
C SER A 242 0.89 5.21 30.31
N ARG A 243 2.18 5.39 29.98
CA ARG A 243 3.01 6.49 30.49
C ARG A 243 2.74 7.79 29.73
N GLU A 244 2.32 7.68 28.47
CA GLU A 244 2.03 8.80 27.57
C GLU A 244 0.63 9.40 27.76
N SER A 245 -0.08 9.05 28.85
CA SER A 245 -1.42 9.55 29.22
C SER A 245 -2.53 9.31 28.19
N LEU A 246 -2.36 8.34 27.28
CA LEU A 246 -3.44 7.90 26.40
C LEU A 246 -4.47 7.10 27.21
N ALA A 247 -5.76 7.42 27.03
CA ALA A 247 -6.84 6.73 27.73
C ALA A 247 -6.99 5.28 27.24
N PHE A 248 -6.44 4.31 28.00
CA PHE A 248 -6.57 2.88 27.77
C PHE A 248 -6.87 2.13 29.09
N ASP A 249 -7.58 1.02 28.99
CA ASP A 249 -7.85 0.09 30.10
C ASP A 249 -7.22 -1.28 29.81
N ARG A 250 -6.96 -2.06 30.87
CA ARG A 250 -6.43 -3.43 30.77
C ARG A 250 -7.21 -4.39 31.68
N LEU A 251 -7.45 -5.61 31.18
CA LEU A 251 -8.14 -6.67 31.91
C LEU A 251 -7.39 -8.00 31.76
N ARG A 252 -6.94 -8.57 32.88
CA ARG A 252 -6.32 -9.90 32.92
C ARG A 252 -7.39 -10.99 33.06
N ILE A 253 -7.24 -12.09 32.31
CA ILE A 253 -8.06 -13.30 32.39
C ILE A 253 -7.15 -14.49 32.74
N GLY A 254 -7.59 -15.33 33.68
CA GLY A 254 -6.98 -16.65 33.91
C GLY A 254 -6.65 -16.99 35.36
N ASP A 255 -6.46 -16.02 36.25
CA ASP A 255 -5.94 -16.27 37.60
C ASP A 255 -6.97 -15.92 38.67
N SER A 256 -8.13 -16.57 38.65
CA SER A 256 -9.19 -16.29 39.62
C SER A 256 -9.95 -17.54 40.02
N PHE A 257 -10.32 -17.60 41.31
CA PHE A 257 -11.29 -18.55 41.86
C PHE A 257 -12.61 -18.61 41.08
N GLN A 258 -12.99 -17.49 40.44
CA GLN A 258 -14.16 -17.44 39.55
C GLN A 258 -13.97 -18.30 38.29
N THR A 259 -12.76 -18.35 37.72
CA THR A 259 -12.48 -19.19 36.56
C THR A 259 -12.64 -20.67 36.89
N ASP A 260 -12.21 -21.10 38.07
CA ASP A 260 -12.36 -22.49 38.50
C ASP A 260 -13.84 -22.86 38.72
N ARG A 261 -14.64 -21.95 39.27
CA ARG A 261 -16.11 -22.11 39.36
C ARG A 261 -16.78 -22.18 37.99
N ASP A 262 -16.34 -21.35 37.04
CA ASP A 262 -16.84 -21.39 35.67
C ASP A 262 -16.49 -22.74 35.00
N ILE A 263 -15.28 -23.26 35.23
CA ILE A 263 -14.84 -24.57 34.73
C ILE A 263 -15.66 -25.69 35.38
N GLU A 264 -15.91 -25.63 36.68
CA GLU A 264 -16.76 -26.58 37.40
C GLU A 264 -18.17 -26.64 36.79
N THR A 265 -18.79 -25.47 36.61
CA THR A 265 -20.12 -25.31 35.99
C THR A 265 -20.14 -25.91 34.58
N PHE A 266 -19.13 -25.60 33.77
CA PHE A 266 -18.97 -26.16 32.44
C PHE A 266 -18.83 -27.70 32.47
N LEU A 267 -17.97 -28.24 33.34
CA LEU A 267 -17.75 -29.69 33.44
C LEU A 267 -19.03 -30.42 33.88
N LEU A 268 -19.73 -29.92 34.90
CA LEU A 268 -20.99 -30.51 35.37
C LEU A 268 -22.03 -30.60 34.25
N SER A 269 -22.23 -29.49 33.53
CA SER A 269 -23.14 -29.42 32.39
C SER A 269 -22.75 -30.44 31.29
N ARG A 270 -21.47 -30.45 30.89
CA ARG A 270 -21.01 -31.30 29.78
C ARG A 270 -20.96 -32.79 30.13
N PHE A 271 -20.62 -33.15 31.36
CA PHE A 271 -20.69 -34.55 31.78
C PHE A 271 -22.13 -35.07 31.84
N HIS A 272 -23.07 -34.22 32.25
CA HIS A 272 -24.50 -34.54 32.16
C HIS A 272 -24.93 -34.78 30.71
N GLU A 273 -24.53 -33.92 29.77
CA GLU A 273 -24.79 -34.12 28.34
C GLU A 273 -24.19 -35.44 27.81
N ILE A 274 -22.94 -35.76 28.16
CA ILE A 274 -22.28 -37.02 27.77
C ILE A 274 -23.07 -38.22 28.31
N ARG A 275 -23.47 -38.20 29.57
CA ARG A 275 -24.26 -39.27 30.17
C ARG A 275 -25.58 -39.51 29.43
N VAL A 276 -26.29 -38.43 29.07
CA VAL A 276 -27.55 -38.49 28.32
C VAL A 276 -27.32 -39.02 26.90
N LYS A 277 -26.31 -38.48 26.21
CA LYS A 277 -25.94 -38.87 24.84
C LYS A 277 -25.53 -40.35 24.76
N HIS A 278 -24.74 -40.81 25.71
CA HIS A 278 -24.22 -42.18 25.80
C HIS A 278 -25.06 -43.08 26.71
N HIS A 279 -26.36 -42.78 26.90
CA HIS A 279 -27.23 -43.47 27.86
C HIS A 279 -27.15 -44.99 27.77
N ARG A 280 -27.03 -45.58 26.56
CA ARG A 280 -26.99 -47.04 26.35
C ARG A 280 -25.82 -47.72 27.05
N VAL A 281 -24.64 -47.09 27.07
CA VAL A 281 -23.43 -47.64 27.72
C VAL A 281 -23.27 -47.14 29.15
N MET A 282 -24.02 -46.10 29.54
CA MET A 282 -23.96 -45.47 30.86
C MET A 282 -25.11 -45.90 31.81
N GLN A 283 -25.96 -46.85 31.42
CA GLN A 283 -27.16 -47.25 32.20
C GLN A 283 -26.83 -47.71 33.63
N ASN A 284 -25.69 -48.39 33.81
CA ASN A 284 -25.26 -48.96 35.08
C ASN A 284 -24.31 -48.04 35.87
N VAL A 285 -24.10 -46.80 35.41
CA VAL A 285 -23.21 -45.84 36.07
C VAL A 285 -24.03 -44.98 37.05
N PRO A 286 -23.63 -44.87 38.34
CA PRO A 286 -24.37 -44.08 39.34
C PRO A 286 -24.54 -42.61 38.97
N ASP A 287 -25.60 -41.97 39.45
CA ASP A 287 -25.84 -40.52 39.31
C ASP A 287 -25.56 -39.78 40.63
N PRO A 288 -24.89 -38.61 40.63
CA PRO A 288 -24.24 -37.92 39.49
C PRO A 288 -23.00 -38.66 38.94
N TRP A 289 -22.77 -38.55 37.62
CA TRP A 289 -21.51 -38.98 37.00
C TRP A 289 -20.82 -37.83 36.25
N PRO A 290 -19.51 -37.61 36.48
CA PRO A 290 -18.69 -38.23 37.51
C PRO A 290 -19.03 -37.66 38.91
N GLY A 291 -18.55 -38.33 39.96
CA GLY A 291 -18.80 -37.87 41.34
C GLY A 291 -18.14 -36.50 41.63
N PRO A 292 -18.63 -35.73 42.62
CA PRO A 292 -18.14 -34.37 42.91
C PRO A 292 -16.64 -34.27 43.18
N ALA A 293 -16.04 -35.30 43.80
CA ALA A 293 -14.60 -35.36 44.05
C ALA A 293 -13.78 -35.42 42.75
N VAL A 294 -14.28 -36.12 41.73
CA VAL A 294 -13.63 -36.22 40.42
C VAL A 294 -13.74 -34.89 39.68
N ILE A 295 -14.89 -34.22 39.75
CA ILE A 295 -15.05 -32.86 39.19
C ILE A 295 -14.04 -31.90 39.84
N SER A 296 -13.96 -31.90 41.17
CA SER A 296 -13.00 -31.05 41.90
C SER A 296 -11.55 -31.33 41.48
N GLN A 297 -11.20 -32.60 41.29
CA GLN A 297 -9.88 -33.00 40.80
C GLN A 297 -9.62 -32.48 39.37
N LEU A 298 -10.59 -32.59 38.46
CA LEU A 298 -10.45 -32.08 37.09
C LEU A 298 -10.34 -30.56 37.05
N VAL A 299 -11.10 -29.84 37.88
CA VAL A 299 -10.98 -28.38 38.05
C VAL A 299 -9.57 -28.01 38.51
N GLN A 300 -9.06 -28.71 39.52
CA GLN A 300 -7.69 -28.48 40.01
C GLN A 300 -6.63 -28.73 38.92
N ARG A 301 -6.78 -29.81 38.14
CA ARG A 301 -5.86 -30.12 37.04
C ARG A 301 -5.96 -29.17 35.86
N ALA A 302 -7.13 -28.55 35.66
CA ALA A 302 -7.30 -27.56 34.60
C ALA A 302 -6.42 -26.33 34.82
N CYS A 303 -5.98 -26.03 36.06
CA CYS A 303 -5.17 -24.86 36.40
C CYS A 303 -5.75 -23.57 35.78
N SER A 304 -7.07 -23.39 35.89
CA SER A 304 -7.84 -22.29 35.29
C SER A 304 -7.78 -22.17 33.74
N GLN A 305 -7.35 -23.23 33.04
CA GLN A 305 -7.29 -23.29 31.57
C GLN A 305 -8.51 -24.04 31.01
N PHE A 306 -9.45 -23.29 30.43
CA PHE A 306 -10.63 -23.85 29.76
C PHE A 306 -10.29 -24.85 28.66
N VAL A 307 -9.17 -24.66 27.94
CA VAL A 307 -8.71 -25.59 26.90
C VAL A 307 -8.54 -27.01 27.45
N TYR A 308 -8.06 -27.18 28.69
CA TYR A 308 -7.95 -28.49 29.32
C TYR A 308 -9.34 -29.11 29.48
N ALA A 309 -10.26 -28.40 30.12
CA ALA A 309 -11.62 -28.88 30.37
C ALA A 309 -12.35 -29.21 29.06
N THR A 310 -12.28 -28.35 28.04
CA THR A 310 -12.91 -28.60 26.73
C THR A 310 -12.28 -29.80 26.02
N THR A 311 -10.96 -29.97 26.12
CA THR A 311 -10.25 -31.09 25.49
C THR A 311 -10.59 -32.41 26.19
N VAL A 312 -10.69 -32.41 27.53
CA VAL A 312 -11.14 -33.57 28.33
C VAL A 312 -12.54 -33.99 27.92
N ILE A 313 -13.49 -33.05 27.87
CA ILE A 313 -14.87 -33.34 27.47
C ILE A 313 -14.92 -33.91 26.05
N LYS A 314 -14.22 -33.31 25.08
CA LYS A 314 -14.16 -33.83 23.72
C LYS A 314 -13.53 -35.22 23.64
N TYR A 315 -12.44 -35.46 24.38
CA TYR A 315 -11.75 -36.75 24.40
C TYR A 315 -12.60 -37.88 24.99
N ILE A 316 -13.43 -37.56 25.99
CA ILE A 316 -14.36 -38.50 26.62
C ILE A 316 -15.59 -38.73 25.74
N ASP A 317 -16.09 -37.69 25.06
CA ASP A 317 -17.22 -37.77 24.13
C ASP A 317 -16.85 -38.40 22.78
N SER A 318 -16.34 -39.64 22.83
CA SER A 318 -15.96 -40.42 21.64
C SER A 318 -17.03 -41.46 21.33
N PRO A 319 -17.45 -41.62 20.05
CA PRO A 319 -18.38 -42.68 19.66
C PRO A 319 -17.75 -44.09 19.69
N HIS A 320 -16.42 -44.20 19.78
CA HIS A 320 -15.69 -45.47 19.67
C HIS A 320 -15.02 -45.92 20.98
N ALA A 321 -15.26 -45.22 22.10
CA ALA A 321 -14.69 -45.55 23.40
C ALA A 321 -15.70 -45.37 24.53
N LEU A 322 -15.51 -46.11 25.63
CA LEU A 322 -16.34 -45.94 26.82
C LEU A 322 -15.96 -44.64 27.56
N PRO A 323 -16.93 -43.75 27.85
CA PRO A 323 -16.66 -42.50 28.57
C PRO A 323 -15.99 -42.73 29.93
N THR A 324 -16.40 -43.79 30.65
CA THR A 324 -15.84 -44.17 31.96
C THR A 324 -14.36 -44.52 31.85
N LYS A 325 -13.99 -45.38 30.89
CA LYS A 325 -12.60 -45.78 30.67
C LYS A 325 -11.71 -44.60 30.30
N ARG A 326 -12.17 -43.73 29.39
CA ARG A 326 -11.43 -42.51 28.99
C ARG A 326 -11.22 -41.56 30.17
N LEU A 327 -12.20 -41.45 31.06
CA LEU A 327 -12.08 -40.67 32.29
C LEU A 327 -11.04 -41.30 33.25
N ASP A 328 -11.08 -42.61 33.44
CA ASP A 328 -10.10 -43.33 34.29
C ASP A 328 -8.67 -43.20 33.74
N ASP A 329 -8.50 -43.26 32.41
CA ASP A 329 -7.22 -43.04 31.74
C ASP A 329 -6.67 -41.63 32.06
N ILE A 330 -7.52 -40.58 32.01
CA ILE A 330 -7.12 -39.22 32.38
C ILE A 330 -6.70 -39.16 33.85
N LEU A 331 -7.52 -39.70 34.77
CA LEU A 331 -7.30 -39.59 36.21
C LEU A 331 -6.09 -40.37 36.72
N SER A 332 -5.73 -41.48 36.06
CA SER A 332 -4.61 -42.34 36.45
C SER A 332 -3.23 -41.76 36.08
N ALA A 333 -3.15 -40.85 35.11
CA ALA A 333 -1.87 -40.28 34.69
C ALA A 333 -1.45 -39.06 35.52
N ARG A 334 -0.14 -38.92 35.75
CA ARG A 334 0.49 -37.79 36.45
C ARG A 334 1.56 -37.13 35.58
N PRO A 335 1.72 -35.79 35.67
CA PRO A 335 2.76 -35.10 34.90
C PRO A 335 4.15 -35.50 35.42
N ALA A 336 5.05 -35.84 34.50
CA ALA A 336 6.40 -36.29 34.84
C ALA A 336 7.33 -35.13 35.28
N LYS A 337 7.03 -33.90 34.85
CA LYS A 337 7.83 -32.69 35.15
C LYS A 337 6.92 -31.50 35.47
N PRO A 338 7.34 -30.59 36.38
CA PRO A 338 6.66 -29.32 36.59
C PRO A 338 6.86 -28.40 35.39
N SER A 339 5.75 -27.94 34.81
CA SER A 339 5.67 -26.98 33.70
C SER A 339 4.37 -26.17 33.88
N PRO A 340 4.31 -24.89 33.45
CA PRO A 340 3.07 -24.12 33.48
C PRO A 340 1.93 -24.75 32.67
N TYR A 341 2.24 -25.68 31.76
CA TYR A 341 1.27 -26.42 30.95
C TYR A 341 1.28 -27.93 31.22
N ALA A 342 1.87 -28.40 32.33
CA ALA A 342 2.14 -29.82 32.58
C ALA A 342 0.91 -30.74 32.43
N GLU A 343 -0.24 -30.32 32.93
CA GLU A 343 -1.49 -31.10 32.84
C GLU A 343 -2.06 -31.11 31.43
N LEU A 344 -1.93 -30.00 30.69
CA LEU A 344 -2.37 -29.91 29.29
C LEU A 344 -1.45 -30.73 28.36
N ASP A 345 -0.13 -30.64 28.57
CA ASP A 345 0.87 -31.40 27.84
C ASP A 345 0.67 -32.91 28.08
N LEU A 346 0.40 -33.31 29.32
CA LEU A 346 0.06 -34.69 29.65
C LEU A 346 -1.20 -35.16 28.92
N LEU A 347 -2.25 -34.33 28.89
CA LEU A 347 -3.49 -34.66 28.17
C LEU A 347 -3.21 -34.86 26.66
N TYR A 348 -2.40 -34.00 26.05
CA TYR A 348 -2.01 -34.17 24.64
C TYR A 348 -1.21 -35.45 24.40
N GLN A 349 -0.28 -35.79 25.30
CA GLN A 349 0.44 -37.07 25.23
C GLN A 349 -0.54 -38.26 25.32
N GLN A 350 -1.53 -38.22 26.21
CA GLN A 350 -2.52 -39.30 26.33
C GLN A 350 -3.36 -39.45 25.06
N ILE A 351 -3.79 -38.33 24.47
CA ILE A 351 -4.52 -38.32 23.20
C ILE A 351 -3.68 -38.98 22.11
N LEU A 352 -2.42 -38.59 21.97
CA LEU A 352 -1.49 -39.14 20.97
C LEU A 352 -1.19 -40.63 21.20
N ARG A 353 -1.00 -41.06 22.46
CA ARG A 353 -0.82 -42.49 22.81
C ARG A 353 -2.04 -43.35 22.53
N SER A 354 -3.23 -42.75 22.44
CA SER A 354 -4.45 -43.48 22.10
C SER A 354 -4.58 -43.81 20.60
N CYS A 355 -3.73 -43.23 19.75
CA CYS A 355 -3.71 -43.50 18.32
C CYS A 355 -3.07 -44.87 18.00
N HIS A 356 -3.64 -45.58 17.02
CA HIS A 356 -3.17 -46.92 16.63
C HIS A 356 -1.80 -46.90 15.93
N ASP A 357 -1.59 -45.96 15.00
CA ASP A 357 -0.34 -45.79 14.26
C ASP A 357 0.18 -44.37 14.46
N ILE A 358 0.93 -44.17 15.55
CA ILE A 358 1.46 -42.87 15.92
C ILE A 358 2.49 -42.37 14.91
N THR A 359 3.24 -43.25 14.25
CA THR A 359 4.26 -42.88 13.28
C THR A 359 3.63 -42.22 12.06
N ALA A 360 2.60 -42.85 11.49
CA ALA A 360 1.84 -42.27 10.38
C ALA A 360 1.13 -40.97 10.80
N VAL A 361 0.62 -40.93 12.04
CA VAL A 361 -0.02 -39.73 12.61
C VAL A 361 0.95 -38.55 12.68
N LEU A 362 2.17 -38.75 13.17
CA LEU A 362 3.18 -37.71 13.27
C LEU A 362 3.64 -37.22 11.88
N GLN A 363 3.72 -38.10 10.87
CA GLN A 363 4.01 -37.71 9.48
C GLN A 363 2.89 -36.82 8.89
N ILE A 364 1.62 -37.15 9.14
CA ILE A 364 0.49 -36.32 8.74
C ILE A 364 0.55 -34.96 9.46
N LEU A 365 0.77 -34.97 10.77
CA LEU A 365 0.91 -33.75 11.56
C LEU A 365 2.09 -32.88 11.11
N GLN A 366 3.18 -33.48 10.63
CA GLN A 366 4.32 -32.75 10.06
C GLN A 366 3.93 -31.94 8.83
N LEU A 367 3.12 -32.51 7.94
CA LEU A 367 2.60 -31.81 6.76
C LEU A 367 1.61 -30.71 7.15
N VAL A 368 0.68 -31.02 8.06
CA VAL A 368 -0.31 -30.04 8.56
C VAL A 368 0.37 -28.85 9.26
N LEU A 369 1.39 -29.11 10.09
CA LEU A 369 2.14 -28.07 10.81
C LEU A 369 3.16 -27.34 9.94
N GLY A 370 3.69 -28.00 8.92
CA GLY A 370 4.68 -27.44 8.01
C GLY A 370 4.11 -26.51 6.94
N SER A 371 2.78 -26.32 6.92
CA SER A 371 2.12 -25.28 6.12
C SER A 371 2.49 -23.88 6.64
N SER A 372 3.69 -23.39 6.32
CA SER A 372 4.02 -21.96 6.40
C SER A 372 3.33 -21.21 5.25
N SER A 373 3.29 -19.88 5.34
CA SER A 373 2.54 -18.92 4.49
C SER A 373 2.49 -19.20 2.98
N ASP A 374 3.46 -19.92 2.42
CA ASP A 374 3.68 -20.00 0.98
C ASP A 374 2.99 -21.20 0.32
N ILE A 375 2.66 -22.27 1.08
CA ILE A 375 2.11 -23.51 0.51
C ILE A 375 1.13 -24.21 1.48
N PRO A 376 -0.19 -24.24 1.20
CA PRO A 376 -1.15 -24.98 2.03
C PRO A 376 -1.02 -26.50 1.79
N VAL A 377 -0.53 -27.24 2.78
CA VAL A 377 -0.31 -28.71 2.72
C VAL A 377 -1.38 -29.50 3.47
N ASN A 378 -2.39 -28.82 4.01
CA ASN A 378 -3.37 -29.41 4.93
C ASN A 378 -4.60 -30.03 4.24
N GLU A 379 -4.63 -30.14 2.92
CA GLU A 379 -5.71 -30.79 2.16
C GLU A 379 -5.50 -32.31 2.10
N LEU A 380 -6.57 -33.10 2.27
CA LEU A 380 -6.49 -34.56 2.40
C LEU A 380 -5.87 -35.20 1.17
N TRP A 381 -6.29 -34.79 -0.03
CA TRP A 381 -5.76 -35.32 -1.29
C TRP A 381 -4.24 -35.11 -1.42
N LEU A 382 -3.75 -33.96 -0.97
CA LEU A 382 -2.33 -33.59 -1.06
C LEU A 382 -1.50 -34.38 -0.05
N ILE A 383 -1.98 -34.50 1.19
CA ILE A 383 -1.35 -35.33 2.22
C ILE A 383 -1.27 -36.80 1.75
N ALA A 384 -2.37 -37.32 1.17
CA ALA A 384 -2.43 -38.69 0.66
C ALA A 384 -1.40 -38.91 -0.45
N GLN A 385 -1.28 -37.94 -1.37
CA GLN A 385 -0.32 -38.01 -2.47
C GLN A 385 1.14 -37.89 -2.00
N ILE A 386 1.41 -37.10 -0.96
CA ILE A 386 2.76 -36.92 -0.41
C ILE A 386 3.21 -38.17 0.34
N LEU A 387 2.36 -38.70 1.22
CA LEU A 387 2.62 -39.88 2.04
C LEU A 387 2.41 -41.20 1.30
N GLU A 388 1.83 -41.14 0.09
CA GLU A 388 1.53 -42.29 -0.75
C GLU A 388 0.60 -43.32 -0.09
N VAL A 389 -0.33 -42.80 0.70
CA VAL A 389 -1.39 -43.58 1.36
C VAL A 389 -2.70 -43.40 0.62
N ASP A 390 -3.60 -44.37 0.78
CA ASP A 390 -4.99 -44.18 0.35
C ASP A 390 -5.59 -42.99 1.11
N GLU A 391 -6.22 -42.08 0.39
CA GLU A 391 -6.86 -40.89 0.96
C GLU A 391 -7.91 -41.28 2.02
N ALA A 392 -8.61 -42.40 1.83
CA ALA A 392 -9.59 -42.91 2.78
C ALA A 392 -8.96 -43.35 4.11
N MET A 393 -7.65 -43.60 4.16
CA MET A 393 -6.94 -43.96 5.39
C MET A 393 -6.61 -42.75 6.27
N ILE A 394 -6.54 -41.53 5.71
CA ILE A 394 -6.20 -40.34 6.50
C ILE A 394 -7.23 -40.09 7.61
N PRO A 395 -8.55 -40.08 7.36
CA PRO A 395 -9.54 -39.95 8.43
C PRO A 395 -9.45 -41.07 9.46
N VAL A 396 -9.14 -42.30 9.04
CA VAL A 396 -8.99 -43.46 9.94
C VAL A 396 -7.80 -43.29 10.88
N LEU A 397 -6.66 -42.85 10.36
CA LEU A 397 -5.44 -42.60 11.15
C LEU A 397 -5.64 -41.43 12.14
N MET A 398 -6.40 -40.41 11.74
CA MET A 398 -6.61 -39.19 12.53
C MET A 398 -7.78 -39.29 13.51
N ILE A 399 -8.56 -40.37 13.51
CA ILE A 399 -9.80 -40.48 14.31
C ILE A 399 -9.57 -40.32 15.83
N GLY A 400 -8.40 -40.76 16.31
CA GLY A 400 -8.00 -40.62 17.72
C GLY A 400 -7.80 -39.16 18.17
N LEU A 401 -7.56 -38.25 17.22
CA LEU A 401 -7.24 -36.84 17.47
C LEU A 401 -8.44 -35.91 17.37
N HIS A 402 -9.68 -36.43 17.30
CA HIS A 402 -10.91 -35.62 17.20
C HIS A 402 -11.10 -34.58 18.32
N SER A 403 -10.40 -34.70 19.45
CA SER A 403 -10.43 -33.69 20.52
C SER A 403 -9.60 -32.45 20.22
N VAL A 404 -8.59 -32.57 19.33
CA VAL A 404 -7.60 -31.53 19.00
C VAL A 404 -7.57 -31.15 17.52
N LEU A 405 -8.13 -31.99 16.64
CA LEU A 405 -8.23 -31.78 15.20
C LEU A 405 -9.68 -31.88 14.70
N GLN A 406 -9.97 -31.09 13.67
CA GLN A 406 -11.07 -31.31 12.76
C GLN A 406 -10.55 -31.94 11.48
N VAL A 407 -11.02 -33.14 11.18
CA VAL A 407 -10.75 -33.83 9.92
C VAL A 407 -11.99 -33.71 9.05
N PRO A 408 -11.92 -33.01 7.90
CA PRO A 408 -13.06 -32.86 7.03
C PRO A 408 -13.41 -34.17 6.31
N SER A 409 -14.65 -34.28 5.84
CA SER A 409 -15.11 -35.42 5.03
C SER A 409 -14.82 -35.25 3.53
N ASN A 410 -14.52 -34.03 3.09
CA ASN A 410 -14.23 -33.69 1.70
C ASN A 410 -12.71 -33.65 1.46
N SER A 411 -12.28 -34.27 0.36
CA SER A 411 -10.88 -34.43 -0.02
C SER A 411 -10.10 -33.11 -0.16
N ARG A 412 -10.81 -32.04 -0.57
CA ARG A 412 -10.25 -30.70 -0.81
C ARG A 412 -10.41 -29.74 0.36
N GLU A 413 -11.09 -30.18 1.42
CA GLU A 413 -11.13 -29.41 2.65
C GLU A 413 -9.88 -29.69 3.49
N ARG A 414 -9.59 -28.77 4.40
CA ARG A 414 -8.33 -28.76 5.15
C ARG A 414 -8.50 -29.39 6.53
N ILE A 415 -7.48 -30.13 6.96
CA ILE A 415 -7.34 -30.53 8.36
C ILE A 415 -7.05 -29.27 9.18
N VAL A 416 -7.86 -29.03 10.21
CA VAL A 416 -7.75 -27.84 11.06
C VAL A 416 -7.40 -28.28 12.48
N ILE A 417 -6.36 -27.68 13.03
CA ILE A 417 -6.01 -27.84 14.45
C ILE A 417 -6.88 -26.89 15.27
N PHE A 418 -7.61 -27.40 16.27
CA PHE A 418 -8.53 -26.58 17.07
C PHE A 418 -7.83 -25.55 17.96
N HIS A 419 -6.64 -25.90 18.45
CA HIS A 419 -5.97 -25.14 19.50
C HIS A 419 -4.51 -24.89 19.13
N ALA A 420 -4.11 -23.63 19.10
CA ALA A 420 -2.72 -23.24 18.87
C ALA A 420 -1.75 -23.90 19.90
N SER A 421 -2.21 -24.12 21.15
CA SER A 421 -1.44 -24.82 22.19
C SER A 421 -1.01 -26.23 21.80
N PHE A 422 -1.82 -26.95 21.00
CA PHE A 422 -1.46 -28.29 20.53
C PHE A 422 -0.36 -28.21 19.46
N SER A 423 -0.49 -27.28 18.52
CA SER A 423 0.54 -27.00 17.51
C SER A 423 1.85 -26.51 18.12
N GLU A 424 1.78 -25.75 19.22
CA GLU A 424 2.96 -25.30 19.99
C GLU A 424 3.59 -26.45 20.77
N PHE A 425 2.78 -27.31 21.40
CA PHE A 425 3.24 -28.52 22.05
C PHE A 425 4.03 -29.42 21.07
N LEU A 426 3.46 -29.72 19.90
CA LEU A 426 4.11 -30.60 18.90
C LEU A 426 5.42 -30.03 18.33
N ARG A 427 5.62 -28.70 18.36
CA ARG A 427 6.83 -28.03 17.87
C ARG A 427 7.89 -27.79 18.95
N ASP A 428 7.60 -28.13 20.21
CA ASP A 428 8.52 -27.94 21.32
C ASP A 428 9.08 -29.31 21.77
N PRO A 429 10.36 -29.61 21.48
CA PRO A 429 10.93 -30.93 21.76
C PRO A 429 10.98 -31.26 23.25
N GLU A 430 11.04 -30.26 24.13
CA GLU A 430 11.05 -30.48 25.59
C GLU A 430 9.67 -30.86 26.11
N ARG A 431 8.61 -30.25 25.54
CA ARG A 431 7.21 -30.50 25.93
C ARG A 431 6.68 -31.80 25.33
N SER A 432 6.85 -32.01 24.02
CA SER A 432 6.27 -33.16 23.31
C SER A 432 7.08 -34.44 23.40
N GLN A 433 8.39 -34.36 23.69
CA GLN A 433 9.27 -35.52 23.82
C GLN A 433 9.20 -36.44 22.59
N GLU A 434 8.75 -37.69 22.75
CA GLU A 434 8.58 -38.67 21.67
C GLU A 434 7.59 -38.24 20.57
N PHE A 435 6.72 -37.26 20.84
CA PHE A 435 5.74 -36.73 19.90
C PHE A 435 6.19 -35.44 19.19
N PHE A 436 7.46 -35.08 19.30
CA PHE A 436 8.02 -33.91 18.62
C PHE A 436 7.90 -34.05 17.10
N VAL A 437 7.38 -32.99 16.47
CA VAL A 437 7.21 -32.89 15.03
C VAL A 437 8.24 -31.88 14.49
N PRO A 438 9.32 -32.34 13.83
CA PRO A 438 10.32 -31.44 13.27
C PRO A 438 9.77 -30.68 12.06
N PRO A 439 10.40 -29.54 11.68
CA PRO A 439 10.07 -28.84 10.43
C PRO A 439 10.07 -29.76 9.21
N LEU A 440 9.32 -29.39 8.17
CA LEU A 440 9.27 -30.16 6.93
C LEU A 440 10.68 -30.27 6.31
N PRO A 441 11.14 -31.48 5.98
CA PRO A 441 12.36 -31.68 5.21
C PRO A 441 12.29 -30.98 3.84
N ASP A 442 13.43 -30.50 3.34
CA ASP A 442 13.50 -29.75 2.08
C ASP A 442 13.00 -30.57 0.87
N ASP A 443 13.24 -31.88 0.86
CA ASP A 443 12.75 -32.81 -0.17
C ASP A 443 11.21 -32.91 -0.17
N VAL A 444 10.60 -33.00 1.01
CA VAL A 444 9.15 -33.01 1.14
C VAL A 444 8.56 -31.67 0.71
N ARG A 445 9.16 -30.54 1.13
CA ARG A 445 8.74 -29.19 0.71
C ARG A 445 8.79 -29.04 -0.81
N MET A 446 9.86 -29.54 -1.45
CA MET A 446 9.97 -29.56 -2.91
C MET A 446 8.95 -30.48 -3.56
N LYS A 447 8.66 -31.66 -2.99
CA LYS A 447 7.59 -32.56 -3.47
C LYS A 447 6.25 -31.85 -3.48
N VAL A 448 5.90 -31.14 -2.40
CA VAL A 448 4.67 -30.35 -2.31
C VAL A 448 4.64 -29.26 -3.37
N TYR A 449 5.74 -28.51 -3.51
CA TYR A 449 5.86 -27.44 -4.50
C TYR A 449 5.59 -27.94 -5.91
N PHE A 450 6.25 -29.04 -6.30
CA PHE A 450 6.07 -29.65 -7.61
C PHE A 450 4.64 -30.16 -7.81
N ILE A 451 4.03 -30.87 -6.84
CA ILE A 451 2.66 -31.36 -6.96
C ILE A 451 1.68 -30.21 -7.27
N LEU A 452 1.74 -29.13 -6.49
CA LEU A 452 0.82 -27.99 -6.66
C LEU A 452 1.05 -27.23 -7.97
N ARG A 453 2.31 -27.08 -8.39
CA ARG A 453 2.63 -26.42 -9.66
C ARG A 453 2.29 -27.29 -10.87
N PHE A 454 2.50 -28.60 -10.81
CA PHE A 454 2.05 -29.53 -11.83
C PHE A 454 0.52 -29.54 -11.93
N GLU A 455 -0.20 -29.47 -10.81
CA GLU A 455 -1.65 -29.31 -10.79
C GLU A 455 -2.10 -28.01 -11.47
N SER A 456 -1.41 -26.91 -11.20
CA SER A 456 -1.64 -25.63 -11.88
C SER A 456 -1.40 -25.74 -13.38
N LEU A 457 -0.29 -26.35 -13.81
CA LEU A 457 -0.01 -26.57 -15.24
C LEU A 457 -1.10 -27.43 -15.91
N ARG A 458 -1.52 -28.52 -15.24
CA ARG A 458 -2.62 -29.38 -15.69
C ARG A 458 -3.94 -28.61 -15.87
N SER A 459 -4.20 -27.63 -15.00
CA SER A 459 -5.42 -26.81 -15.06
C SER A 459 -5.38 -25.70 -16.13
N ARG A 460 -4.18 -25.19 -16.48
CA ARG A 460 -3.98 -24.06 -17.40
C ARG A 460 -3.66 -24.49 -18.84
N GLY A 461 -3.16 -25.71 -19.03
CA GLY A 461 -2.73 -26.20 -20.34
C GLY A 461 -3.87 -26.34 -21.35
N ALA A 462 -3.57 -26.08 -22.64
CA ALA A 462 -4.48 -26.34 -23.75
C ALA A 462 -4.75 -27.84 -23.96
N ARG A 463 -3.87 -28.72 -23.43
CA ARG A 463 -4.02 -30.19 -23.43
C ARG A 463 -4.39 -30.67 -22.03
N ARG A 464 -5.43 -31.51 -21.92
CA ARG A 464 -5.80 -32.18 -20.66
C ARG A 464 -4.84 -33.34 -20.38
N LEU A 465 -3.87 -33.13 -19.50
CA LEU A 465 -2.97 -34.18 -19.01
C LEU A 465 -3.72 -35.16 -18.09
N PRO A 466 -3.31 -36.45 -18.04
CA PRO A 466 -3.96 -37.45 -17.18
C PRO A 466 -3.75 -37.14 -15.70
N GLN A 467 -4.64 -37.66 -14.84
CA GLN A 467 -4.55 -37.44 -13.38
C GLN A 467 -3.24 -37.97 -12.78
N SER A 468 -2.65 -38.98 -13.40
CA SER A 468 -1.40 -39.59 -12.97
C SER A 468 -0.16 -38.82 -13.42
N TRP A 469 -0.25 -37.73 -14.19
CA TRP A 469 0.89 -36.95 -14.65
C TRP A 469 1.46 -36.06 -13.53
N PRO A 470 2.79 -35.92 -13.36
CA PRO A 470 3.89 -36.48 -14.17
C PRO A 470 4.22 -37.97 -13.88
N GLY A 471 3.55 -38.57 -12.91
CA GLY A 471 3.83 -39.92 -12.43
C GLY A 471 4.74 -39.89 -11.20
N LYS A 472 4.64 -40.93 -10.35
CA LYS A 472 5.39 -40.99 -9.08
C LYS A 472 6.90 -40.94 -9.29
N ASN A 473 7.41 -41.72 -10.23
CA ASN A 473 8.85 -41.82 -10.52
C ASN A 473 9.39 -40.50 -11.06
N ALA A 474 8.67 -39.87 -11.99
CA ALA A 474 9.06 -38.58 -12.56
C ALA A 474 9.08 -37.47 -11.50
N LEU A 475 8.06 -37.43 -10.63
CA LEU A 475 8.02 -36.48 -9.51
C LEU A 475 9.21 -36.68 -8.56
N ALA A 476 9.50 -37.93 -8.17
CA ALA A 476 10.64 -38.25 -7.31
C ALA A 476 11.97 -37.80 -7.95
N SER A 477 12.15 -38.05 -9.26
CA SER A 477 13.33 -37.60 -9.99
C SER A 477 13.42 -36.07 -10.09
N CYS A 478 12.31 -35.36 -10.29
CA CYS A 478 12.29 -33.89 -10.30
C CYS A 478 12.68 -33.30 -8.93
N VAL A 479 12.14 -33.85 -7.84
CA VAL A 479 12.49 -33.45 -6.47
C VAL A 479 13.97 -33.68 -6.19
N GLN A 480 14.48 -34.85 -6.56
CA GLN A 480 15.89 -35.21 -6.40
C GLN A 480 16.81 -34.25 -7.17
N ARG A 481 16.49 -33.97 -8.44
CA ARG A 481 17.28 -33.06 -9.30
C ARG A 481 17.23 -31.61 -8.83
N ALA A 482 16.11 -31.17 -8.27
CA ALA A 482 16.01 -29.81 -7.75
C ALA A 482 16.93 -29.58 -6.55
N GLY A 483 17.22 -30.62 -5.75
CA GLY A 483 18.16 -30.53 -4.63
C GLY A 483 17.84 -29.40 -3.63
N GLY A 484 16.55 -29.09 -3.42
CA GLY A 484 16.09 -27.99 -2.58
C GLY A 484 16.06 -26.59 -3.23
N GLN A 485 16.48 -26.45 -4.49
CA GLN A 485 16.52 -25.17 -5.19
C GLN A 485 15.18 -24.84 -5.84
N ILE A 486 14.44 -23.90 -5.25
CA ILE A 486 13.16 -23.39 -5.81
C ILE A 486 13.37 -22.81 -7.22
N LEU A 487 14.51 -22.14 -7.45
CA LEU A 487 14.87 -21.60 -8.77
C LEU A 487 14.89 -22.69 -9.85
N TYR A 488 15.44 -23.88 -9.56
CA TYR A 488 15.43 -25.00 -10.51
C TYR A 488 14.00 -25.42 -10.85
N ALA A 489 13.15 -25.55 -9.82
CA ALA A 489 11.76 -25.92 -10.02
C ALA A 489 10.99 -24.90 -10.86
N ASP A 490 11.16 -23.60 -10.59
CA ASP A 490 10.51 -22.54 -11.38
C ASP A 490 10.95 -22.55 -12.84
N ILE A 491 12.24 -22.70 -13.10
CA ILE A 491 12.77 -22.77 -14.48
C ILE A 491 12.24 -24.02 -15.18
N LEU A 492 12.24 -25.17 -14.49
CA LEU A 492 11.72 -26.42 -15.05
C LEU A 492 10.24 -26.28 -15.39
N LEU A 493 9.42 -25.80 -14.46
CA LEU A 493 7.98 -25.67 -14.64
C LEU A 493 7.62 -24.70 -15.77
N ASP A 494 8.36 -23.60 -15.92
CA ASP A 494 8.15 -22.66 -17.01
C ASP A 494 8.63 -23.22 -18.36
N TYR A 495 9.68 -24.04 -18.36
CA TYR A 495 10.11 -24.78 -19.56
C TYR A 495 9.07 -25.83 -19.99
N LEU A 496 8.38 -26.47 -19.05
CA LEU A 496 7.34 -27.46 -19.33
C LEU A 496 6.02 -26.84 -19.85
N GLU A 497 5.83 -25.53 -19.83
CA GLU A 497 4.53 -24.89 -20.12
C GLU A 497 3.98 -25.20 -21.53
N ASP A 498 4.84 -25.26 -22.56
CA ASP A 498 4.42 -25.48 -23.95
C ASP A 498 4.24 -26.97 -24.33
N ASP A 499 5.16 -27.84 -23.87
CA ASP A 499 5.15 -29.28 -24.15
C ASP A 499 5.52 -30.09 -22.90
N PRO A 500 4.58 -30.24 -21.95
CA PRO A 500 4.85 -30.82 -20.63
C PRO A 500 5.38 -32.26 -20.69
N ASP A 501 4.86 -33.09 -21.59
CA ASP A 501 5.25 -34.50 -21.68
C ASP A 501 6.62 -34.66 -22.33
N GLY A 502 6.81 -34.13 -23.54
CA GLY A 502 8.04 -34.30 -24.30
C GLY A 502 9.26 -33.69 -23.62
N ARG A 503 9.10 -32.49 -23.04
CA ARG A 503 10.18 -31.80 -22.33
C ARG A 503 10.50 -32.42 -20.98
N LEU A 504 9.51 -32.98 -20.28
CA LEU A 504 9.77 -33.67 -19.01
C LEU A 504 10.58 -34.95 -19.24
N ASP A 505 10.22 -35.76 -20.23
CA ASP A 505 10.99 -36.95 -20.60
C ASP A 505 12.41 -36.59 -21.04
N ALA A 506 12.56 -35.50 -21.81
CA ALA A 506 13.87 -34.99 -22.21
C ALA A 506 14.72 -34.63 -20.99
N VAL A 507 14.20 -33.83 -20.04
CA VAL A 507 14.93 -33.45 -18.82
C VAL A 507 15.30 -34.67 -17.98
N LEU A 508 14.36 -35.59 -17.78
CA LEU A 508 14.58 -36.80 -16.98
C LEU A 508 15.59 -37.78 -17.60
N SER A 509 15.78 -37.73 -18.92
CA SER A 509 16.78 -38.54 -19.63
C SER A 509 18.22 -38.00 -19.53
N LEU A 510 18.41 -36.75 -19.11
CA LEU A 510 19.74 -36.13 -19.00
C LEU A 510 20.57 -36.82 -17.90
N GLN A 511 21.81 -37.19 -18.17
CA GLN A 511 22.71 -37.76 -17.15
C GLN A 511 23.65 -36.70 -16.55
N PRO A 512 23.69 -36.55 -15.20
CA PRO A 512 24.62 -35.63 -14.57
C PRO A 512 26.06 -36.16 -14.64
N ARG A 513 26.98 -35.32 -15.13
CA ARG A 513 28.41 -35.68 -15.25
C ARG A 513 29.24 -35.38 -13.99
N GLN A 514 28.76 -34.55 -13.05
CA GLN A 514 29.49 -34.15 -11.84
C GLN A 514 28.54 -33.83 -10.66
N MET A 515 28.96 -34.16 -9.43
CA MET A 515 28.23 -33.89 -8.18
C MET A 515 28.48 -32.47 -7.65
N SER A 516 28.05 -31.44 -8.37
CA SER A 516 27.99 -30.07 -7.81
C SER A 516 26.53 -29.66 -7.57
N THR A 517 26.28 -28.81 -6.58
CA THR A 517 24.93 -28.33 -6.24
C THR A 517 24.26 -27.56 -7.37
N THR A 518 25.03 -26.96 -8.29
CA THR A 518 24.50 -26.23 -9.46
C THR A 518 24.48 -27.05 -10.75
N ALA A 519 24.96 -28.30 -10.74
CA ALA A 519 25.10 -29.11 -11.95
C ALA A 519 23.76 -29.35 -12.66
N GLU A 520 22.71 -29.63 -11.90
CA GLU A 520 21.36 -29.88 -12.43
C GLU A 520 20.76 -28.62 -13.06
N LEU A 521 20.93 -27.46 -12.42
CA LEU A 521 20.53 -26.17 -12.99
C LEU A 521 21.28 -25.87 -14.30
N ASP A 522 22.57 -26.18 -14.36
CA ASP A 522 23.39 -26.00 -15.56
C ASP A 522 22.99 -26.98 -16.67
N LEU A 523 22.59 -28.21 -16.34
CA LEU A 523 22.04 -29.19 -17.30
C LEU A 523 20.71 -28.72 -17.87
N LEU A 524 19.79 -28.25 -17.02
CA LEU A 524 18.51 -27.72 -17.44
C LEU A 524 18.67 -26.48 -18.33
N CYS A 525 19.55 -25.55 -17.95
CA CYS A 525 19.86 -24.37 -18.77
C CYS A 525 20.40 -24.78 -20.15
N ARG A 526 21.29 -25.79 -20.23
CA ARG A 526 21.81 -26.29 -21.51
C ARG A 526 20.73 -26.90 -22.39
N GLU A 527 19.81 -27.66 -21.79
CA GLU A 527 18.68 -28.27 -22.52
C GLU A 527 17.75 -27.20 -23.10
N ILE A 528 17.41 -26.18 -22.30
CA ILE A 528 16.62 -25.03 -22.76
C ILE A 528 17.33 -24.33 -23.92
N LEU A 529 18.63 -24.05 -23.80
CA LEU A 529 19.41 -23.35 -24.84
C LEU A 529 19.55 -24.19 -26.12
N ARG A 530 19.58 -25.52 -26.02
CA ARG A 530 19.62 -26.44 -27.17
C ARG A 530 18.40 -26.29 -28.08
N GLU A 531 17.22 -26.05 -27.51
CA GLU A 531 15.98 -25.80 -28.28
C GLU A 531 15.87 -24.37 -28.85
N CYS A 532 16.66 -23.44 -28.32
CA CYS A 532 16.54 -22.01 -28.64
C CYS A 532 17.28 -21.59 -29.92
N GLY A 533 18.23 -22.41 -30.40
CA GLY A 533 19.04 -22.17 -31.61
C GLY A 533 20.05 -21.01 -31.46
N ASP A 534 20.93 -20.84 -32.45
CA ASP A 534 22.06 -19.90 -32.38
C ASP A 534 21.63 -18.43 -32.22
N VAL A 535 20.46 -18.07 -32.76
CA VAL A 535 19.89 -16.72 -32.63
C VAL A 535 19.71 -16.35 -31.15
N ALA A 536 19.25 -17.28 -30.32
CA ALA A 536 19.00 -17.02 -28.92
C ALA A 536 20.27 -16.69 -28.13
N LEU A 537 21.42 -17.24 -28.53
CA LEU A 537 22.72 -16.91 -27.93
C LEU A 537 23.12 -15.46 -28.22
N HIS A 538 22.86 -14.99 -29.44
CA HIS A 538 23.09 -13.58 -29.81
C HIS A 538 22.18 -12.64 -29.02
N ILE A 539 20.92 -13.02 -28.79
CA ILE A 539 19.99 -12.28 -27.93
C ILE A 539 20.54 -12.19 -26.50
N LEU A 540 20.96 -13.31 -25.92
CA LEU A 540 21.52 -13.36 -24.57
C LEU A 540 22.82 -12.56 -24.44
N GLN A 541 23.66 -12.52 -25.48
CA GLN A 541 24.87 -11.70 -25.52
C GLN A 541 24.58 -10.20 -25.42
N LEU A 542 23.48 -9.74 -26.04
CA LEU A 542 22.99 -8.36 -25.93
C LEU A 542 22.44 -8.08 -24.52
N ILE A 543 21.77 -9.04 -23.88
CA ILE A 543 21.19 -8.89 -22.54
C ILE A 543 22.26 -8.86 -21.44
N LEU A 544 23.30 -9.70 -21.53
CA LEU A 544 24.25 -9.98 -20.44
C LEU A 544 25.22 -8.84 -20.07
N ALA A 545 25.56 -7.94 -20.98
CA ALA A 545 26.65 -7.00 -20.72
C ALA A 545 26.25 -5.77 -19.86
N PRO A 546 27.19 -5.18 -19.10
CA PRO A 546 26.89 -4.08 -18.16
C PRO A 546 26.56 -2.76 -18.88
N SER A 547 25.30 -2.28 -18.71
CA SER A 547 24.64 -0.97 -18.97
C SER A 547 25.17 0.07 -19.99
N PRO A 548 24.31 0.96 -20.57
CA PRO A 548 23.08 1.51 -20.03
C PRO A 548 21.84 0.71 -20.42
N GLU A 549 20.77 0.84 -19.64
CA GLU A 549 19.48 0.19 -19.88
C GLU A 549 19.03 0.47 -21.31
N LEU A 550 18.96 -0.59 -22.14
CA LEU A 550 18.43 -0.49 -23.49
C LEU A 550 17.02 0.12 -23.40
N PRO A 551 16.72 1.19 -24.16
CA PRO A 551 15.44 1.87 -24.04
C PRO A 551 14.33 0.90 -24.42
N THR A 552 13.48 0.62 -23.45
CA THR A 552 12.01 0.55 -23.51
C THR A 552 11.28 -0.41 -24.48
N ASN A 553 11.83 -0.74 -25.65
CA ASN A 553 11.39 -1.84 -26.51
C ASN A 553 12.60 -2.70 -26.89
N THR A 554 13.12 -3.42 -25.90
CA THR A 554 14.26 -4.35 -26.06
C THR A 554 14.03 -5.38 -27.17
N THR A 555 12.79 -5.78 -27.42
CA THR A 555 12.43 -6.76 -28.46
C THR A 555 12.69 -6.21 -29.87
N TRP A 556 12.24 -4.99 -30.15
CA TRP A 556 12.49 -4.33 -31.44
C TRP A 556 13.98 -4.04 -31.66
N LEU A 557 14.68 -3.62 -30.61
CA LEU A 557 16.11 -3.34 -30.71
C LEU A 557 16.90 -4.61 -31.05
N VAL A 558 16.58 -5.72 -30.38
CA VAL A 558 17.16 -7.04 -30.68
C VAL A 558 16.86 -7.44 -32.14
N ALA A 559 15.64 -7.20 -32.63
CA ALA A 559 15.27 -7.47 -34.02
C ALA A 559 16.11 -6.65 -35.02
N GLN A 560 16.35 -5.37 -34.74
CA GLN A 560 17.19 -4.54 -35.63
C GLN A 560 18.67 -4.89 -35.57
N VAL A 561 19.21 -5.22 -34.39
CA VAL A 561 20.64 -5.57 -34.23
C VAL A 561 20.96 -6.89 -34.92
N LEU A 562 20.04 -7.85 -34.86
CA LEU A 562 20.21 -9.17 -35.47
C LEU A 562 19.73 -9.23 -36.93
N ASP A 563 19.19 -8.14 -37.47
CA ASP A 563 18.58 -8.06 -38.81
C ASP A 563 17.46 -9.12 -39.01
N MET A 564 16.55 -9.20 -38.04
CA MET A 564 15.47 -10.19 -37.97
C MET A 564 14.09 -9.55 -37.90
N ASP A 565 13.05 -10.28 -38.33
CA ASP A 565 11.66 -9.85 -38.15
C ASP A 565 11.28 -9.79 -36.65
N TYR A 566 10.45 -8.81 -36.29
CA TYR A 566 9.99 -8.62 -34.91
C TYR A 566 9.29 -9.88 -34.38
N ASN A 567 8.44 -10.52 -35.18
CA ASN A 567 7.73 -11.73 -34.76
C ASN A 567 8.69 -12.90 -34.55
N ALA A 568 9.75 -13.00 -35.37
CA ALA A 568 10.78 -14.01 -35.19
C ALA A 568 11.50 -13.83 -33.85
N VAL A 569 11.86 -12.59 -33.48
CA VAL A 569 12.48 -12.29 -32.17
C VAL A 569 11.53 -12.59 -31.02
N THR A 570 10.24 -12.22 -31.12
CA THR A 570 9.26 -12.58 -30.08
C THR A 570 9.13 -14.10 -29.90
N GLY A 571 9.23 -14.87 -30.98
CA GLY A 571 9.24 -16.33 -30.93
C GLY A 571 10.48 -16.89 -30.20
N HIS A 572 11.67 -16.34 -30.47
CA HIS A 572 12.89 -16.73 -29.73
C HIS A 572 12.85 -16.31 -28.26
N LEU A 573 12.33 -15.12 -27.96
CA LEU A 573 12.15 -14.64 -26.59
C LEU A 573 11.14 -15.49 -25.81
N ALA A 574 10.05 -15.94 -26.46
CA ALA A 574 9.11 -16.86 -25.84
C ALA A 574 9.79 -18.15 -25.38
N LYS A 575 10.68 -18.72 -26.20
CA LYS A 575 11.49 -19.90 -25.82
C LYS A 575 12.49 -19.62 -24.69
N LEU A 576 12.98 -18.39 -24.58
CA LEU A 576 13.90 -17.95 -23.53
C LEU A 576 13.21 -17.56 -22.22
N ARG A 577 11.87 -17.54 -22.16
CA ARG A 577 11.10 -17.23 -20.94
C ARG A 577 11.55 -17.97 -19.68
N PRO A 578 11.95 -19.26 -19.70
CA PRO A 578 12.38 -19.94 -18.50
C PRO A 578 13.63 -19.32 -17.85
N ILE A 579 14.48 -18.64 -18.62
CA ILE A 579 15.74 -18.04 -18.15
C ILE A 579 15.75 -16.51 -18.14
N VAL A 580 14.80 -15.87 -18.83
CA VAL A 580 14.71 -14.43 -19.02
C VAL A 580 13.34 -13.89 -18.55
N LEU A 581 13.35 -12.72 -17.91
CA LEU A 581 12.17 -11.95 -17.55
C LEU A 581 11.81 -11.01 -18.70
N ILE A 582 10.59 -11.19 -19.22
CA ILE A 582 10.01 -10.35 -20.27
C ILE A 582 8.83 -9.58 -19.67
N PRO A 583 8.92 -8.24 -19.55
CA PRO A 583 7.82 -7.44 -19.01
C PRO A 583 6.60 -7.44 -19.96
N SER A 584 5.38 -7.41 -19.40
CA SER A 584 4.16 -7.46 -20.22
C SER A 584 3.81 -6.09 -20.81
N GLU A 585 3.48 -6.08 -22.11
CA GLU A 585 3.10 -4.89 -22.89
C GLU A 585 1.90 -4.12 -22.29
N SER A 586 1.08 -4.78 -21.45
CA SER A 586 -0.14 -4.23 -20.84
C SER A 586 0.07 -3.23 -19.70
N THR A 587 1.29 -3.09 -19.16
CA THR A 587 1.55 -2.25 -17.97
C THR A 587 1.92 -0.81 -18.28
N GLY A 588 2.16 -0.45 -19.55
CA GLY A 588 2.60 0.90 -19.94
C GLY A 588 3.98 1.30 -19.39
N THR A 589 4.62 0.43 -18.62
CA THR A 589 5.99 0.62 -18.11
C THR A 589 6.94 -0.16 -18.98
N ASN A 590 7.76 0.59 -19.71
CA ASN A 590 8.74 0.11 -20.65
C ASN A 590 9.99 -0.48 -19.96
N ASN A 591 9.84 -1.61 -19.27
CA ASN A 591 10.95 -2.24 -18.55
C ASN A 591 11.88 -3.04 -19.50
N PRO A 592 13.20 -3.07 -19.25
CA PRO A 592 14.12 -3.84 -20.07
C PRO A 592 14.01 -5.35 -19.80
N ILE A 593 14.31 -6.17 -20.82
CA ILE A 593 14.48 -7.61 -20.68
C ILE A 593 15.70 -7.91 -19.79
N ARG A 594 15.53 -8.76 -18.76
CA ARG A 594 16.59 -9.09 -17.78
C ARG A 594 16.68 -10.59 -17.55
N ILE A 595 17.85 -11.09 -17.16
CA ILE A 595 17.99 -12.49 -16.73
C ILE A 595 17.29 -12.69 -15.39
N ARG A 596 16.59 -13.82 -15.23
CA ARG A 596 15.79 -14.13 -14.04
C ARG A 596 16.58 -14.18 -12.74
N HIS A 597 17.81 -14.69 -12.79
CA HIS A 597 18.62 -14.88 -11.59
C HIS A 597 20.13 -14.74 -11.88
N PRO A 598 20.93 -14.15 -10.97
CA PRO A 598 22.39 -14.05 -11.12
C PRO A 598 23.10 -15.39 -11.38
N SER A 599 22.61 -16.50 -10.81
CA SER A 599 23.17 -17.84 -11.05
C SER A 599 23.15 -18.25 -12.52
N ILE A 600 22.12 -17.83 -13.28
CA ILE A 600 22.01 -18.09 -14.72
C ILE A 600 23.03 -17.22 -15.48
N SER A 601 23.16 -15.95 -15.08
CA SER A 601 24.17 -15.05 -15.65
C SER A 601 25.58 -15.61 -15.45
N ASN A 602 25.90 -16.10 -14.24
CA ASN A 602 27.18 -16.72 -13.92
C ASN A 602 27.42 -18.02 -14.69
N PHE A 603 26.37 -18.79 -14.96
CA PHE A 603 26.43 -19.97 -15.81
C PHE A 603 26.82 -19.59 -17.25
N LEU A 604 26.07 -18.66 -17.87
CA LEU A 604 26.29 -18.23 -19.25
C LEU A 604 27.68 -17.62 -19.49
N GLN A 605 28.26 -16.99 -18.46
CA GLN A 605 29.58 -16.37 -18.50
C GLN A 605 30.73 -17.30 -18.05
N SER A 606 30.46 -18.58 -17.80
CA SER A 606 31.49 -19.55 -17.42
C SER A 606 31.76 -20.52 -18.57
N PRO A 607 32.97 -20.50 -19.17
CA PRO A 607 33.28 -21.36 -20.32
C PRO A 607 33.24 -22.85 -19.97
N GLU A 608 33.61 -23.20 -18.73
CA GLU A 608 33.57 -24.57 -18.23
C GLU A 608 32.13 -25.09 -18.03
N ARG A 609 31.21 -24.22 -17.57
CA ARG A 609 29.84 -24.60 -17.25
C ARG A 609 28.92 -24.58 -18.47
N ALA A 610 28.93 -23.49 -19.24
CA ALA A 610 28.05 -23.31 -20.41
C ALA A 610 28.54 -24.02 -21.67
N GLN A 611 29.83 -24.39 -21.75
CA GLN A 611 30.42 -25.12 -22.88
C GLN A 611 30.14 -24.40 -24.22
N GLN A 612 29.48 -25.06 -25.17
CA GLN A 612 29.13 -24.47 -26.48
C GLN A 612 28.17 -23.28 -26.38
N PHE A 613 27.49 -23.10 -25.25
CA PHE A 613 26.58 -21.98 -24.99
C PHE A 613 27.23 -20.86 -24.18
N TYR A 614 28.55 -20.88 -24.03
CA TYR A 614 29.30 -19.82 -23.37
C TYR A 614 29.13 -18.50 -24.11
N ILE A 615 28.83 -17.44 -23.36
CA ILE A 615 28.58 -16.11 -23.88
C ILE A 615 29.63 -15.16 -23.32
N THR A 616 30.43 -14.59 -24.22
CA THR A 616 31.29 -13.45 -23.90
C THR A 616 30.43 -12.18 -23.91
N PRO A 617 30.22 -11.50 -22.78
CA PRO A 617 29.49 -10.24 -22.76
C PRO A 617 30.16 -9.23 -23.69
N LEU A 618 29.37 -8.46 -24.45
CA LEU A 618 29.90 -7.37 -25.26
C LEU A 618 30.60 -6.33 -24.38
N SER A 619 31.73 -5.79 -24.81
CA SER A 619 32.33 -4.65 -24.10
C SER A 619 31.36 -3.46 -24.12
N LYS A 620 31.53 -2.54 -23.16
CA LYS A 620 30.74 -1.29 -23.13
C LYS A 620 30.79 -0.57 -24.48
N ASP A 621 31.97 -0.51 -25.09
CA ASP A 621 32.19 0.12 -26.40
C ASP A 621 31.49 -0.63 -27.53
N GLN A 622 31.51 -1.97 -27.52
CA GLN A 622 30.82 -2.77 -28.54
C GLN A 622 29.30 -2.63 -28.46
N LYS A 623 28.72 -2.62 -27.24
CA LYS A 623 27.30 -2.32 -27.05
C LYS A 623 26.94 -0.93 -27.55
N PHE A 624 27.81 0.05 -27.28
CA PHE A 624 27.59 1.43 -27.66
C PHE A 624 27.67 1.63 -29.18
N VAL A 625 28.59 0.93 -29.87
CA VAL A 625 28.65 0.87 -31.33
C VAL A 625 27.37 0.27 -31.92
N VAL A 626 26.88 -0.83 -31.35
CA VAL A 626 25.63 -1.47 -31.76
C VAL A 626 24.46 -0.50 -31.55
N TYR A 627 24.38 0.14 -30.38
CA TYR A 627 23.35 1.13 -30.05
C TYR A 627 23.30 2.30 -31.05
N ILE A 628 24.44 2.94 -31.30
CA ILE A 628 24.55 4.05 -32.27
C ILE A 628 24.19 3.57 -33.68
N SER A 629 24.68 2.40 -34.09
CA SER A 629 24.39 1.82 -35.41
C SER A 629 22.90 1.60 -35.61
N THR A 630 22.20 1.09 -34.60
CA THR A 630 20.76 0.88 -34.65
C THR A 630 20.00 2.20 -34.72
N MET A 631 20.35 3.18 -33.90
CA MET A 631 19.71 4.49 -33.92
C MET A 631 19.89 5.21 -35.25
N ILE A 632 21.10 5.18 -35.83
CA ILE A 632 21.38 5.72 -37.16
C ILE A 632 20.62 4.94 -38.24
N THR A 633 20.51 3.63 -38.11
CA THR A 633 19.72 2.80 -39.03
C THR A 633 18.24 3.15 -38.98
N SER A 634 17.69 3.44 -37.80
CA SER A 634 16.32 3.94 -37.64
C SER A 634 16.10 5.22 -38.46
N VAL A 635 16.96 6.22 -38.30
CA VAL A 635 16.92 7.47 -39.09
C VAL A 635 17.03 7.18 -40.59
N ARG A 636 17.95 6.27 -40.99
CA ARG A 636 18.12 5.86 -42.39
C ARG A 636 16.84 5.24 -42.96
N THR A 637 16.19 4.36 -42.22
CA THR A 637 14.95 3.69 -42.65
C THR A 637 13.78 4.65 -42.75
N GLU A 638 13.62 5.53 -41.77
CA GLU A 638 12.54 6.53 -41.72
C GLU A 638 12.62 7.50 -42.90
N HIS A 639 13.84 7.96 -43.26
CA HIS A 639 14.06 8.92 -44.34
C HIS A 639 14.47 8.29 -45.69
N LYS A 640 14.45 6.95 -45.81
CA LYS A 640 14.84 6.22 -47.03
C LYS A 640 16.23 6.63 -47.59
N LEU A 641 17.21 6.81 -46.70
CA LEU A 641 18.56 7.24 -47.08
C LEU A 641 19.40 6.06 -47.62
N LEU A 642 20.46 6.36 -48.38
CA LEU A 642 21.39 5.37 -48.93
C LEU A 642 22.07 4.55 -47.81
N GLN A 643 22.38 3.28 -48.08
CA GLN A 643 23.09 2.41 -47.12
C GLN A 643 24.46 2.97 -46.68
N SER A 644 25.08 3.79 -47.54
CA SER A 644 26.36 4.45 -47.27
C SER A 644 26.26 5.66 -46.35
N TRP A 645 25.07 6.15 -46.01
CA TRP A 645 24.86 7.26 -45.07
C TRP A 645 24.90 6.74 -43.62
N PRO A 646 25.58 7.42 -42.67
CA PRO A 646 26.29 8.71 -42.75
C PRO A 646 27.73 8.63 -43.28
N GLY A 647 28.21 7.44 -43.62
CA GLY A 647 29.59 7.16 -44.02
C GLY A 647 30.46 6.72 -42.83
N GLN A 648 31.46 5.88 -43.07
CA GLN A 648 32.29 5.31 -42.00
C GLN A 648 33.08 6.38 -41.21
N SER A 649 33.49 7.47 -41.86
CA SER A 649 34.20 8.59 -41.22
C SER A 649 33.29 9.37 -40.27
N ALA A 650 32.06 9.67 -40.69
CA ALA A 650 31.06 10.34 -39.86
C ALA A 650 30.66 9.46 -38.67
N PHE A 651 30.45 8.17 -38.90
CA PHE A 651 30.12 7.21 -37.83
C PHE A 651 31.22 7.15 -36.76
N ARG A 652 32.50 7.07 -37.17
CA ARG A 652 33.64 7.11 -36.23
C ARG A 652 33.74 8.44 -35.47
N SER A 653 33.36 9.55 -36.09
CA SER A 653 33.31 10.86 -35.45
C SER A 653 32.24 10.91 -34.36
N ILE A 654 31.03 10.42 -34.66
CA ILE A 654 29.92 10.34 -33.70
C ILE A 654 30.31 9.48 -32.50
N LEU A 655 30.87 8.29 -32.75
CA LEU A 655 31.32 7.39 -31.71
C LEU A 655 32.37 8.05 -30.80
N ARG A 656 33.35 8.74 -31.39
CA ARG A 656 34.40 9.44 -30.63
C ARG A 656 33.85 10.58 -29.78
N ARG A 657 32.97 11.43 -30.33
CA ARG A 657 32.40 12.60 -29.64
C ARG A 657 31.42 12.20 -28.53
N SER A 658 30.71 11.08 -28.69
CA SER A 658 29.73 10.63 -27.72
C SER A 658 30.31 10.19 -26.38
N GLY A 659 31.58 9.78 -26.31
CA GLY A 659 32.25 9.37 -25.06
C GLY A 659 31.55 8.25 -24.27
N GLY A 660 30.61 7.50 -24.88
CA GLY A 660 29.78 6.52 -24.20
C GLY A 660 28.56 7.09 -23.45
N ASP A 661 28.18 8.34 -23.70
CA ASP A 661 26.98 8.97 -23.14
C ASP A 661 25.73 8.69 -24.00
N HIS A 662 24.82 7.89 -23.45
CA HIS A 662 23.54 7.56 -24.09
C HIS A 662 22.63 8.77 -24.31
N VAL A 663 22.64 9.78 -23.42
CA VAL A 663 21.81 10.99 -23.55
C VAL A 663 22.24 11.79 -24.77
N TYR A 664 23.55 11.85 -25.01
CA TYR A 664 24.14 12.45 -26.20
C TYR A 664 23.67 11.76 -27.48
N VAL A 665 23.77 10.43 -27.54
CA VAL A 665 23.38 9.66 -28.74
C VAL A 665 21.90 9.82 -29.02
N ASP A 666 21.05 9.71 -27.99
CA ASP A 666 19.61 9.91 -28.09
C ASP A 666 19.23 11.29 -28.62
N THR A 667 19.85 12.33 -28.07
CA THR A 667 19.65 13.71 -28.50
C THR A 667 20.09 13.88 -29.95
N LEU A 668 21.22 13.28 -30.34
CA LEU A 668 21.77 13.38 -31.69
C LEU A 668 20.88 12.66 -32.70
N THR A 669 20.38 11.48 -32.36
CA THR A 669 19.44 10.73 -33.20
C THR A 669 18.19 11.55 -33.46
N ARG A 670 17.57 12.12 -32.42
CA ARG A 670 16.39 13.00 -32.58
C ARG A 670 16.73 14.30 -33.32
N TYR A 671 17.94 14.81 -33.18
CA TYR A 671 18.39 15.94 -34.00
C TYR A 671 18.45 15.57 -35.48
N LEU A 672 18.94 14.37 -35.81
CA LEU A 672 19.05 13.89 -37.18
C LEU A 672 17.70 13.51 -37.82
N THR A 673 16.65 13.17 -37.06
CA THR A 673 15.32 12.79 -37.62
C THR A 673 14.53 13.92 -38.29
N VAL A 674 14.97 15.17 -38.23
CA VAL A 674 14.23 16.28 -38.89
C VAL A 674 14.74 16.53 -40.31
N ASP A 675 16.06 16.65 -40.46
CA ASP A 675 16.73 16.80 -41.75
C ASP A 675 18.11 16.13 -41.69
N PRO A 676 18.18 14.80 -41.90
CA PRO A 676 19.36 14.01 -41.59
C PRO A 676 20.62 14.48 -42.33
N SER A 677 20.52 14.77 -43.62
CA SER A 677 21.67 15.09 -44.45
C SER A 677 22.22 16.49 -44.16
N GLN A 678 21.34 17.49 -44.04
CA GLN A 678 21.78 18.86 -43.75
C GLN A 678 22.27 19.01 -42.32
N ARG A 679 21.58 18.38 -41.35
CA ARG A 679 21.96 18.45 -39.93
C ARG A 679 23.21 17.64 -39.61
N LEU A 680 23.42 16.51 -40.29
CA LEU A 680 24.68 15.76 -40.19
C LEU A 680 25.85 16.58 -40.73
N ALA A 681 25.70 17.23 -41.90
CA ALA A 681 26.75 18.10 -42.45
C ALA A 681 27.09 19.24 -41.47
N LYS A 682 26.07 19.93 -40.94
CA LYS A 682 26.25 20.99 -39.92
C LYS A 682 26.93 20.46 -38.64
N PHE A 683 26.56 19.27 -38.18
CA PHE A 683 27.17 18.63 -37.01
C PHE A 683 28.65 18.27 -37.23
N LEU A 684 29.00 17.79 -38.43
CA LEU A 684 30.36 17.39 -38.79
C LEU A 684 31.28 18.59 -39.10
N ASP A 685 30.74 19.64 -39.71
CA ASP A 685 31.49 20.87 -40.07
C ASP A 685 31.82 21.74 -38.85
N TRP A 686 31.06 21.60 -37.76
CA TRP A 686 31.29 22.35 -36.53
C TRP A 686 32.62 21.91 -35.85
N LYS A 687 33.57 22.83 -35.75
CA LYS A 687 34.91 22.65 -35.14
C LYS A 687 35.10 23.65 -33.99
N PHE A 688 35.72 23.20 -32.89
CA PHE A 688 36.21 24.06 -31.80
C PHE A 688 37.64 23.67 -31.37
N GLU A 689 38.33 24.64 -30.75
CA GLU A 689 39.72 24.59 -30.27
C GLU A 689 39.95 23.47 -29.22
N GLU A 690 41.16 22.89 -29.23
CA GLU A 690 41.47 21.54 -28.72
C GLU A 690 41.59 21.37 -27.19
N HIS A 691 41.11 22.30 -26.35
CA HIS A 691 41.33 22.21 -24.91
C HIS A 691 40.15 21.57 -24.15
N GLU A 692 40.40 20.35 -23.66
CA GLU A 692 39.62 19.50 -22.73
C GLU A 692 38.14 19.24 -23.08
N ARG A 693 37.90 18.21 -23.91
CA ARG A 693 36.55 17.73 -24.26
C ARG A 693 36.00 16.74 -23.22
N SER A 694 35.14 17.21 -22.33
CA SER A 694 34.28 16.32 -21.53
C SER A 694 33.05 15.86 -22.35
N PRO A 695 32.46 14.68 -22.07
CA PRO A 695 31.21 14.25 -22.70
C PRO A 695 30.05 15.24 -22.48
N GLU A 696 30.03 15.92 -21.33
CA GLU A 696 29.05 16.96 -20.99
C GLU A 696 29.16 18.17 -21.93
N PHE A 697 30.39 18.59 -22.27
CA PHE A 697 30.63 19.68 -23.21
C PHE A 697 30.09 19.37 -24.62
N GLU A 698 30.29 18.13 -25.10
CA GLU A 698 29.76 17.68 -26.38
C GLU A 698 28.21 17.65 -26.36
N LEU A 699 27.59 17.23 -25.24
CA LEU A 699 26.14 17.26 -25.05
C LEU A 699 25.57 18.70 -25.06
N TYR A 700 26.19 19.63 -24.35
CA TYR A 700 25.78 21.05 -24.35
C TYR A 700 25.95 21.69 -25.72
N THR A 701 27.00 21.30 -26.44
CA THR A 701 27.21 21.74 -27.83
C THR A 701 26.10 21.24 -28.74
N LEU A 702 25.68 19.98 -28.59
CA LEU A 702 24.57 19.43 -29.34
C LEU A 702 23.24 20.13 -29.01
N TYR A 703 22.99 20.45 -27.73
CA TYR A 703 21.85 21.26 -27.34
C TYR A 703 21.85 22.64 -28.00
N ARG A 704 23.01 23.30 -28.05
CA ARG A 704 23.16 24.59 -28.73
C ARG A 704 22.87 24.49 -30.23
N LEU A 705 23.35 23.45 -30.91
CA LEU A 705 23.02 23.18 -32.32
C LEU A 705 21.52 23.00 -32.56
N VAL A 706 20.81 22.33 -31.64
CA VAL A 706 19.34 22.21 -31.70
C VAL A 706 18.69 23.60 -31.62
N LEU A 707 19.13 24.44 -30.68
CA LEU A 707 18.55 25.78 -30.49
C LEU A 707 18.87 26.74 -31.65
N ASP A 708 20.11 26.76 -32.13
CA ASP A 708 20.57 27.57 -33.27
C ASP A 708 19.92 27.18 -34.60
N SER A 709 19.31 25.99 -34.67
CA SER A 709 18.52 25.58 -35.84
C SER A 709 17.15 26.28 -35.95
N CYS A 710 16.82 27.17 -35.01
CA CYS A 710 15.55 27.85 -34.94
C CYS A 710 15.68 29.37 -35.17
N ASP A 711 14.73 29.98 -35.87
CA ASP A 711 14.88 31.34 -36.43
C ASP A 711 14.58 32.50 -35.45
N ASP A 712 14.17 32.20 -34.20
CA ASP A 712 13.70 33.21 -33.22
C ASP A 712 14.16 32.89 -31.79
N SER A 713 15.40 33.28 -31.46
CA SER A 713 16.04 32.97 -30.18
C SER A 713 15.31 33.55 -28.98
N TYR A 714 14.69 34.72 -29.14
CA TYR A 714 13.92 35.37 -28.06
C TYR A 714 12.66 34.58 -27.72
N ARG A 715 11.86 34.17 -28.71
CA ARG A 715 10.63 33.38 -28.46
C ARG A 715 10.92 31.99 -27.93
N ILE A 716 12.00 31.37 -28.39
CA ILE A 716 12.43 30.05 -27.91
C ILE A 716 12.87 30.14 -26.47
N ARG A 717 13.65 31.15 -26.10
CA ARG A 717 14.03 31.39 -24.72
C ARG A 717 12.81 31.52 -23.80
N GLN A 718 11.78 32.26 -24.23
CA GLN A 718 10.52 32.37 -23.48
C GLN A 718 9.78 31.03 -23.35
N LEU A 719 9.74 30.24 -24.42
CA LEU A 719 9.10 28.92 -24.43
C LEU A 719 9.84 27.93 -23.52
N LEU A 720 11.17 27.87 -23.62
CA LEU A 720 12.02 26.97 -22.82
C LEU A 720 11.94 27.32 -21.33
N TRP A 721 11.88 28.61 -20.99
CA TRP A 721 11.71 29.04 -19.61
C TRP A 721 10.39 28.54 -19.01
N LEU A 722 9.27 28.60 -19.76
CA LEU A 722 7.97 28.10 -19.30
C LEU A 722 7.99 26.60 -18.99
N ILE A 723 8.87 25.84 -19.64
CA ILE A 723 9.01 24.38 -19.46
C ILE A 723 10.00 24.04 -18.34
N ARG A 724 11.10 24.79 -18.22
CA ARG A 724 12.28 24.39 -17.43
C ARG A 724 12.01 24.15 -15.95
N ASP A 725 11.39 25.10 -15.26
CA ASP A 725 11.24 25.03 -13.80
C ASP A 725 10.02 24.19 -13.37
N ARG A 726 9.47 23.37 -14.27
CA ARG A 726 8.33 22.51 -13.98
C ARG A 726 8.76 21.07 -13.77
N SER A 727 8.29 20.50 -12.67
CA SER A 727 8.33 19.05 -12.42
C SER A 727 7.23 18.28 -13.17
N SER A 728 6.30 18.98 -13.83
CA SER A 728 5.12 18.43 -14.51
C SER A 728 4.97 18.91 -15.95
N TRP A 729 4.24 18.13 -16.76
CA TRP A 729 3.89 18.45 -18.15
C TRP A 729 3.15 19.79 -18.30
N ILE A 730 3.42 20.54 -19.38
CA ILE A 730 2.74 21.80 -19.70
C ILE A 730 1.85 21.66 -20.94
N SER A 731 0.62 22.20 -20.92
CA SER A 731 -0.27 22.16 -22.09
C SER A 731 0.19 23.13 -23.19
N ILE A 732 -0.04 22.78 -24.46
CA ILE A 732 0.20 23.69 -25.59
C ILE A 732 -0.73 24.92 -25.54
N ALA A 733 -1.93 24.78 -24.97
CA ALA A 733 -2.84 25.90 -24.77
C ALA A 733 -2.26 26.96 -23.82
N LEU A 734 -1.60 26.54 -22.74
CA LEU A 734 -0.90 27.43 -21.82
C LEU A 734 0.27 28.13 -22.49
N LEU A 735 1.10 27.37 -23.21
CA LEU A 735 2.23 27.92 -23.96
C LEU A 735 1.77 28.98 -24.97
N SER A 736 0.70 28.70 -25.72
CA SER A 736 0.08 29.64 -26.67
C SER A 736 -0.38 30.93 -25.98
N ARG A 737 -1.10 30.82 -24.86
CA ARG A 737 -1.60 31.96 -24.09
C ARG A 737 -0.47 32.78 -23.47
N ALA A 738 0.52 32.13 -22.86
CA ALA A 738 1.64 32.78 -22.19
C ALA A 738 2.56 33.52 -23.19
N LEU A 739 2.76 32.96 -24.38
CA LEU A 739 3.58 33.55 -25.45
C LEU A 739 2.80 34.54 -26.33
N GLY A 740 1.46 34.60 -26.20
CA GLY A 740 0.61 35.44 -27.04
C GLY A 740 0.61 35.02 -28.52
N LEU A 741 0.86 33.74 -28.80
CA LEU A 741 0.93 33.18 -30.15
C LEU A 741 -0.32 32.34 -30.44
N PRO A 742 -0.82 32.30 -31.69
CA PRO A 742 -1.87 31.36 -32.08
C PRO A 742 -1.46 29.93 -31.75
N ILE A 743 -2.39 29.13 -31.18
CA ILE A 743 -2.12 27.76 -30.75
C ILE A 743 -1.55 26.87 -31.88
N MET A 744 -1.90 27.18 -33.12
CA MET A 744 -1.42 26.53 -34.35
C MET A 744 0.08 26.72 -34.61
N HIS A 745 0.72 27.75 -34.03
CA HIS A 745 2.14 28.05 -34.23
C HIS A 745 3.05 27.29 -33.25
N ILE A 746 2.54 26.91 -32.08
CA ILE A 746 3.33 26.21 -31.05
C ILE A 746 3.82 24.84 -31.54
N PRO A 747 3.00 23.98 -32.19
CA PRO A 747 3.47 22.71 -32.74
C PRO A 747 4.63 22.86 -33.73
N ARG A 748 4.63 23.89 -34.57
CA ARG A 748 5.74 24.15 -35.53
C ARG A 748 7.06 24.51 -34.84
N ILE A 749 6.99 25.20 -33.69
CA ILE A 749 8.17 25.53 -32.89
C ILE A 749 8.66 24.27 -32.16
N LEU A 750 7.74 23.49 -31.57
CA LEU A 750 8.04 22.24 -30.89
C LEU A 750 8.58 21.16 -31.82
N GLU A 751 8.19 21.15 -33.10
CA GLU A 751 8.73 20.25 -34.13
C GLU A 751 10.24 20.45 -34.30
N ARG A 752 10.72 21.69 -34.24
CA ARG A 752 12.16 21.99 -34.29
C ARG A 752 12.88 21.68 -32.97
N LEU A 753 12.19 21.81 -31.85
CA LEU A 753 12.69 21.53 -30.49
C LEU A 753 12.48 20.08 -30.02
N GLN A 754 11.91 19.22 -30.87
CA GLN A 754 11.70 17.79 -30.61
C GLN A 754 12.95 17.05 -30.06
N PRO A 755 14.20 17.40 -30.44
CA PRO A 755 15.37 16.72 -29.88
C PRO A 755 15.54 16.88 -28.36
N VAL A 756 15.01 17.97 -27.81
CA VAL A 756 15.14 18.33 -26.38
C VAL A 756 13.79 18.33 -25.64
N CYS A 757 12.69 18.51 -26.37
CA CYS A 757 11.33 18.48 -25.84
C CYS A 757 10.57 17.21 -26.24
N ARG A 758 9.88 16.61 -25.27
CA ARG A 758 8.94 15.51 -25.45
C ARG A 758 7.51 16.03 -25.50
N VAL A 759 6.72 15.54 -26.46
CA VAL A 759 5.28 15.86 -26.58
C VAL A 759 4.45 14.59 -26.32
N MET A 760 3.42 14.69 -25.47
CA MET A 760 2.44 13.63 -25.21
C MET A 760 1.03 14.10 -25.55
N HIS A 761 0.18 13.16 -25.99
CA HIS A 761 -1.23 13.40 -26.23
C HIS A 761 -2.04 12.79 -25.08
N GLY A 762 -2.68 13.62 -24.26
CA GLY A 762 -3.48 13.19 -23.12
C GLY A 762 -4.81 13.94 -23.09
N ASN A 763 -5.93 13.22 -22.91
CA ASN A 763 -7.28 13.80 -22.80
C ASN A 763 -7.70 14.76 -23.93
N GLY A 764 -7.16 14.59 -25.14
CA GLY A 764 -7.45 15.48 -26.27
C GLY A 764 -6.59 16.74 -26.34
N GLU A 765 -5.64 16.93 -25.42
CA GLU A 765 -4.68 18.04 -25.42
C GLU A 765 -3.24 17.55 -25.60
N MET A 766 -2.42 18.38 -26.26
CA MET A 766 -0.98 18.16 -26.38
C MET A 766 -0.25 18.78 -25.19
N MET A 767 0.63 18.00 -24.57
CA MET A 767 1.44 18.40 -23.42
C MET A 767 2.93 18.23 -23.69
N VAL A 768 3.77 19.06 -23.08
CA VAL A 768 5.21 19.16 -23.35
C VAL A 768 6.04 19.04 -22.06
N SER A 769 7.19 18.39 -22.13
CA SER A 769 8.23 18.38 -21.08
C SER A 769 9.63 18.25 -21.71
N PHE A 770 10.71 18.35 -20.95
CA PHE A 770 12.04 17.96 -21.45
C PHE A 770 12.22 16.44 -21.44
N TRP A 771 13.09 15.93 -22.33
CA TRP A 771 13.46 14.51 -22.37
C TRP A 771 14.37 14.11 -21.20
N HIS A 772 15.26 15.01 -20.77
CA HIS A 772 16.24 14.73 -19.73
C HIS A 772 16.55 15.99 -18.89
N PRO A 773 16.76 15.86 -17.56
CA PRO A 773 17.09 17.00 -16.69
C PRO A 773 18.34 17.79 -17.09
N SER A 774 19.35 17.14 -17.70
CA SER A 774 20.59 17.81 -18.15
C SER A 774 20.35 18.97 -19.12
N PHE A 775 19.22 18.98 -19.85
CA PHE A 775 18.88 20.11 -20.70
C PHE A 775 18.43 21.33 -19.89
N SER A 776 17.79 21.13 -18.74
CA SER A 776 17.50 22.19 -17.78
C SER A 776 18.78 22.79 -17.20
N ASP A 777 19.74 21.93 -16.85
CA ASP A 777 21.05 22.35 -16.31
C ASP A 777 21.84 23.17 -17.34
N PHE A 778 21.83 22.73 -18.60
CA PHE A 778 22.39 23.50 -19.72
C PHE A 778 21.81 24.92 -19.81
N LEU A 779 20.49 25.10 -19.66
CA LEU A 779 19.84 26.41 -19.75
C LEU A 779 20.23 27.36 -18.60
N LEU A 780 20.75 26.84 -17.49
CA LEU A 780 21.29 27.65 -16.39
C LEU A 780 22.73 28.11 -16.65
N ASP A 781 23.47 27.41 -17.50
CA ASP A 781 24.85 27.71 -17.84
C ASP A 781 24.93 28.85 -18.87
N VAL A 782 25.20 30.06 -18.38
CA VAL A 782 25.31 31.28 -19.21
C VAL A 782 26.44 31.19 -20.25
N GLN A 783 27.52 30.45 -19.94
CA GLN A 783 28.67 30.35 -20.84
C GLN A 783 28.33 29.45 -22.04
N HIS A 784 27.67 28.32 -21.80
CA HIS A 784 27.35 27.35 -22.84
C HIS A 784 26.04 27.66 -23.59
N ALA A 785 24.97 28.09 -22.90
CA ALA A 785 23.66 28.37 -23.51
C ALA A 785 23.57 29.73 -24.23
N GLY A 786 24.48 30.68 -23.95
CA GLY A 786 24.58 31.95 -24.65
C GLY A 786 23.24 32.73 -24.69
N PRO A 787 22.67 33.07 -25.86
CA PRO A 787 21.43 33.84 -25.96
C PRO A 787 20.20 33.09 -25.44
N TYR A 788 20.29 31.77 -25.27
CA TYR A 788 19.22 30.94 -24.71
C TYR A 788 19.38 30.70 -23.22
N ALA A 789 20.43 31.26 -22.58
CA ALA A 789 20.62 31.16 -21.15
C ALA A 789 19.43 31.79 -20.42
N ILE A 790 18.89 31.04 -19.48
CA ILE A 790 17.78 31.45 -18.64
C ILE A 790 18.34 31.46 -17.21
N PRO A 791 18.92 32.54 -16.70
CA PRO A 791 19.24 32.60 -15.28
C PRO A 791 17.95 32.72 -14.45
N PRO A 792 17.93 32.35 -13.17
CA PRO A 792 16.76 32.55 -12.32
C PRO A 792 16.43 34.06 -12.20
N SER A 793 15.24 34.47 -12.66
CA SER A 793 14.71 35.83 -12.51
C SER A 793 13.44 35.80 -11.63
N PRO A 794 13.34 36.64 -10.57
CA PRO A 794 12.17 36.69 -9.69
C PRO A 794 10.87 37.01 -10.43
N ASP A 795 10.88 37.99 -11.34
CA ASP A 795 9.71 38.43 -12.10
C ASP A 795 9.21 37.35 -13.06
N GLU A 796 10.12 36.56 -13.62
CA GLU A 796 9.76 35.45 -14.48
C GLU A 796 9.12 34.34 -13.65
N LYS A 797 9.72 33.90 -12.54
CA LYS A 797 9.12 32.89 -11.63
C LYS A 797 7.71 33.27 -11.17
N ILE A 798 7.50 34.54 -10.87
CA ILE A 798 6.19 35.14 -10.54
C ILE A 798 5.21 34.99 -11.70
N LYS A 799 5.63 35.31 -12.92
CA LYS A 799 4.81 35.18 -14.12
C LYS A 799 4.36 33.74 -14.37
N ALA A 800 5.22 32.75 -14.16
CA ALA A 800 4.87 31.33 -14.37
C ALA A 800 3.79 30.89 -13.39
N THR A 801 4.01 31.17 -12.10
CA THR A 801 3.09 30.84 -11.01
C THR A 801 1.71 31.48 -11.23
N LEU A 802 1.69 32.73 -11.67
CA LEU A 802 0.47 33.46 -11.97
C LEU A 802 -0.27 32.86 -13.18
N CYS A 803 0.42 32.55 -14.27
CA CYS A 803 -0.18 31.94 -15.46
C CYS A 803 -0.83 30.58 -15.16
N ASP A 804 -0.17 29.74 -14.37
CA ASP A 804 -0.68 28.42 -13.98
C ASP A 804 -1.97 28.50 -13.19
N HIS A 805 -2.01 29.40 -12.23
CA HIS A 805 -3.19 29.56 -11.40
C HIS A 805 -4.36 30.13 -12.20
N LEU A 806 -4.10 31.18 -13.01
CA LEU A 806 -5.13 31.79 -13.85
C LEU A 806 -5.71 30.80 -14.86
N GLU A 807 -4.89 29.90 -15.43
CA GLU A 807 -5.39 28.86 -16.33
C GLU A 807 -6.19 27.78 -15.61
N LYS A 808 -5.69 27.27 -14.48
CA LYS A 808 -6.38 26.23 -13.68
C LYS A 808 -7.81 26.65 -13.29
N HIS A 809 -8.04 27.94 -13.13
CA HIS A 809 -9.33 28.52 -12.74
C HIS A 809 -10.10 29.17 -13.91
N GLU A 810 -9.62 29.06 -15.16
CA GLU A 810 -10.23 29.66 -16.36
C GLU A 810 -10.37 31.20 -16.32
N LEU A 811 -9.48 31.89 -15.59
CA LEU A 811 -9.54 33.34 -15.34
C LEU A 811 -8.53 34.15 -16.18
N TRP A 812 -8.33 33.82 -17.45
CA TRP A 812 -7.27 34.46 -18.25
C TRP A 812 -7.59 35.92 -18.64
N PRO A 813 -6.85 36.94 -18.18
CA PRO A 813 -7.14 38.34 -18.44
C PRO A 813 -6.42 38.90 -19.68
N GLY A 814 -5.63 38.07 -20.37
CA GLY A 814 -4.77 38.47 -21.49
C GLY A 814 -3.34 38.82 -21.05
N THR A 815 -2.39 38.72 -21.99
CA THR A 815 -0.94 38.84 -21.73
C THR A 815 -0.55 40.22 -21.19
N ALA A 816 -1.23 41.30 -21.63
CA ALA A 816 -0.98 42.65 -21.14
C ALA A 816 -1.37 42.82 -19.65
N ALA A 817 -2.47 42.20 -19.24
CA ALA A 817 -2.92 42.19 -17.85
C ALA A 817 -2.01 41.35 -16.97
N VAL A 818 -1.56 40.17 -17.45
CA VAL A 818 -0.57 39.34 -16.74
C VAL A 818 0.74 40.09 -16.53
N ASN A 819 1.27 40.75 -17.57
CA ASN A 819 2.50 41.55 -17.42
C ASN A 819 2.32 42.71 -16.44
N ARG A 820 1.14 43.34 -16.40
CA ARG A 820 0.83 44.37 -15.40
C ARG A 820 0.80 43.80 -13.98
N LEU A 821 0.24 42.61 -13.76
CA LEU A 821 0.23 41.96 -12.46
C LEU A 821 1.64 41.56 -12.00
N VAL A 822 2.49 41.11 -12.92
CA VAL A 822 3.92 40.83 -12.65
C VAL A 822 4.64 42.12 -12.25
N GLN A 823 4.39 43.24 -12.95
CA GLN A 823 4.93 44.55 -12.57
C GLN A 823 4.42 45.01 -11.20
N MET A 824 3.13 44.81 -10.88
CA MET A 824 2.58 45.13 -9.57
C MET A 824 3.19 44.29 -8.45
N ALA A 825 3.61 43.05 -8.75
CA ALA A 825 4.30 42.18 -7.80
C ALA A 825 5.70 42.68 -7.44
N CYS A 826 6.38 43.45 -8.32
CA CYS A 826 7.71 44.02 -8.05
C CYS A 826 8.72 42.98 -7.51
N GLY A 827 8.78 41.77 -8.11
CA GLY A 827 9.65 40.68 -7.66
C GLY A 827 9.19 39.92 -6.41
N GLN A 828 8.00 40.20 -5.88
CA GLN A 828 7.49 39.59 -4.65
C GLN A 828 6.55 38.40 -4.89
N GLU A 829 7.01 37.20 -4.54
CA GLU A 829 6.20 35.99 -4.60
C GLU A 829 4.99 36.04 -3.66
N ILE A 830 5.11 36.75 -2.52
CA ILE A 830 4.01 36.94 -1.56
C ILE A 830 2.83 37.68 -2.17
N TYR A 831 3.06 38.69 -3.02
CA TYR A 831 1.99 39.40 -3.71
C TYR A 831 1.17 38.46 -4.59
N VAL A 832 1.84 37.59 -5.35
CA VAL A 832 1.20 36.62 -6.23
C VAL A 832 0.36 35.62 -5.44
N ARG A 833 0.90 35.10 -4.34
CA ARG A 833 0.20 34.12 -3.51
C ARG A 833 -1.02 34.73 -2.80
N THR A 834 -0.89 35.93 -2.24
CA THR A 834 -2.03 36.67 -1.66
C THR A 834 -3.07 37.01 -2.72
N LEU A 835 -2.65 37.43 -3.92
CA LEU A 835 -3.55 37.75 -5.04
C LEU A 835 -4.35 36.53 -5.48
N ILE A 836 -3.68 35.39 -5.65
CA ILE A 836 -4.28 34.11 -6.00
C ILE A 836 -5.34 33.70 -4.98
N GLN A 837 -4.99 33.74 -3.68
CA GLN A 837 -5.91 33.37 -2.62
C GLN A 837 -7.09 34.36 -2.51
N TYR A 838 -6.83 35.67 -2.65
CA TYR A 838 -7.87 36.69 -2.68
C TYR A 838 -8.87 36.42 -3.80
N ILE A 839 -8.41 36.26 -5.04
CA ILE A 839 -9.29 35.97 -6.20
C ILE A 839 -10.11 34.70 -5.96
N GLY A 840 -9.49 33.64 -5.42
CA GLY A 840 -10.16 32.38 -5.10
C GLY A 840 -11.23 32.48 -4.00
N ALA A 841 -11.13 33.47 -3.11
CA ALA A 841 -12.09 33.69 -2.03
C ALA A 841 -13.28 34.57 -2.43
N GLN A 842 -13.23 35.24 -3.59
CA GLN A 842 -14.30 36.14 -4.04
C GLN A 842 -15.48 35.40 -4.67
N SER A 843 -16.70 35.91 -4.46
CA SER A 843 -17.93 35.39 -5.08
C SER A 843 -17.94 35.54 -6.61
N ASN A 844 -17.22 36.52 -7.15
CA ASN A 844 -16.99 36.70 -8.59
C ASN A 844 -15.50 36.92 -8.88
N PRO A 845 -14.72 35.84 -9.07
CA PRO A 845 -13.27 35.91 -9.29
C PRO A 845 -12.87 36.73 -10.53
N THR A 846 -13.66 36.67 -11.60
CA THR A 846 -13.40 37.41 -12.84
C THR A 846 -13.52 38.92 -12.63
N ARG A 847 -14.56 39.36 -11.91
CA ARG A 847 -14.75 40.78 -11.59
C ARG A 847 -13.67 41.28 -10.65
N ALA A 848 -13.32 40.50 -9.62
CA ALA A 848 -12.26 40.85 -8.68
C ALA A 848 -10.90 41.01 -9.38
N LEU A 849 -10.55 40.08 -10.27
CA LEU A 849 -9.34 40.17 -11.09
C LEU A 849 -9.37 41.41 -12.00
N PHE A 850 -10.51 41.71 -12.63
CA PHE A 850 -10.67 42.89 -13.48
C PHE A 850 -10.48 44.19 -12.69
N ASP A 851 -11.08 44.28 -11.49
CA ASP A 851 -10.98 45.45 -10.61
C ASP A 851 -9.55 45.68 -10.10
N ILE A 852 -8.71 44.64 -10.02
CA ILE A 852 -7.27 44.77 -9.68
C ILE A 852 -6.46 45.22 -10.89
N VAL A 853 -6.68 44.61 -12.06
CA VAL A 853 -5.92 44.88 -13.29
C VAL A 853 -6.16 46.30 -13.82
N TYR A 854 -7.40 46.78 -13.73
CA TYR A 854 -7.86 48.02 -14.39
C TYR A 854 -8.10 49.19 -13.44
N GLU A 855 -7.65 49.12 -12.19
CA GLU A 855 -7.80 50.20 -11.23
C GLU A 855 -7.11 51.50 -11.73
N THR A 856 -7.89 52.56 -11.95
CA THR A 856 -7.50 53.77 -12.71
C THR A 856 -6.55 54.73 -11.98
N ARG A 857 -5.90 54.34 -10.89
CA ARG A 857 -4.94 55.20 -10.16
C ARG A 857 -3.63 54.48 -9.88
N ILE A 858 -2.80 54.37 -10.93
CA ILE A 858 -1.35 54.20 -10.78
C ILE A 858 -0.78 55.60 -10.46
N THR A 859 -0.92 56.05 -9.22
CA THR A 859 -0.05 57.12 -8.72
C THR A 859 1.29 56.48 -8.43
N SER A 860 2.32 56.92 -9.16
CA SER A 860 3.71 56.53 -8.93
C SER A 860 4.08 56.69 -7.44
N PRO A 861 4.94 55.80 -6.88
CA PRO A 861 5.38 55.93 -5.51
C PRO A 861 6.27 57.17 -5.41
N LYS A 862 5.72 58.28 -4.91
CA LYS A 862 6.48 59.45 -4.45
C LYS A 862 6.46 59.58 -2.93
N SER A 863 6.40 58.45 -2.22
CA SER A 863 6.88 58.37 -0.84
C SER A 863 8.13 57.49 -0.87
N PRO A 864 9.30 57.99 -0.46
CA PRO A 864 10.51 57.18 -0.31
C PRO A 864 10.45 56.21 0.90
N THR A 865 9.29 56.11 1.58
CA THR A 865 9.12 55.36 2.83
C THR A 865 8.32 54.06 2.68
N ASN A 866 7.53 53.86 1.62
CA ASN A 866 6.77 52.62 1.43
C ASN A 866 7.31 51.76 0.26
N PRO A 867 8.04 50.66 0.54
CA PRO A 867 8.54 49.75 -0.48
C PRO A 867 7.46 48.86 -1.12
N TYR A 868 6.23 48.78 -0.58
CA TYR A 868 5.22 47.75 -0.90
C TYR A 868 3.80 48.29 -1.22
N PRO A 869 3.63 49.34 -2.05
CA PRO A 869 2.34 50.02 -2.21
C PRO A 869 1.22 49.16 -2.83
N HIS A 870 1.56 48.17 -3.65
CA HIS A 870 0.58 47.29 -4.29
C HIS A 870 0.14 46.13 -3.37
N LEU A 871 1.06 45.58 -2.59
CA LEU A 871 0.76 44.58 -1.57
C LEU A 871 -0.11 45.19 -0.46
N ASP A 872 0.22 46.40 -0.01
CA ASP A 872 -0.58 47.12 1.00
C ASP A 872 -2.01 47.37 0.51
N ARG A 873 -2.20 47.77 -0.76
CA ARG A 873 -3.55 47.91 -1.35
C ARG A 873 -4.32 46.59 -1.38
N LEU A 874 -3.63 45.49 -1.67
CA LEU A 874 -4.25 44.17 -1.65
C LEU A 874 -4.65 43.77 -0.22
N TYR A 875 -3.84 44.09 0.78
CA TYR A 875 -4.18 43.91 2.20
C TYR A 875 -5.38 44.77 2.63
N HIS A 876 -5.44 46.04 2.22
CA HIS A 876 -6.61 46.89 2.42
C HIS A 876 -7.88 46.24 1.85
N ARG A 877 -7.81 45.68 0.63
CA ARG A 877 -8.96 44.99 0.02
C ARG A 877 -9.38 43.72 0.77
N VAL A 878 -8.42 42.97 1.33
CA VAL A 878 -8.72 41.80 2.16
C VAL A 878 -9.43 42.21 3.46
N LEU A 879 -9.08 43.37 4.03
CA LEU A 879 -9.67 43.88 5.27
C LEU A 879 -11.04 44.55 5.06
N CYS A 880 -11.29 45.15 3.89
CA CYS A 880 -12.58 45.72 3.51
C CYS A 880 -13.60 44.64 3.13
N THR A 881 -14.07 43.87 4.11
CA THR A 881 -15.13 42.85 3.93
C THR A 881 -16.52 43.51 3.92
N ASP A 882 -17.53 42.91 3.28
CA ASP A 882 -18.93 43.43 3.22
C ASP A 882 -19.67 43.43 4.59
N SER A 883 -18.96 43.27 5.70
CA SER A 883 -19.49 43.19 7.06
C SER A 883 -19.60 44.58 7.71
N GLY A 884 -20.46 44.75 8.72
CA GLY A 884 -20.76 46.08 9.27
C GLY A 884 -19.56 46.75 9.97
N PRO A 885 -19.64 48.05 10.30
CA PRO A 885 -18.56 48.75 11.01
C PRO A 885 -18.23 48.17 12.39
N GLY A 886 -19.18 47.49 13.04
CA GLY A 886 -18.95 46.76 14.30
C GLY A 886 -18.08 45.50 14.14
N ASP A 887 -18.18 44.83 12.99
CA ASP A 887 -17.47 43.58 12.70
C ASP A 887 -15.98 43.86 12.39
N HIS A 888 -15.70 45.01 11.77
CA HIS A 888 -14.33 45.47 11.46
C HIS A 888 -13.49 45.74 12.71
N HIS A 889 -14.05 46.39 13.73
CA HIS A 889 -13.32 46.64 14.98
C HIS A 889 -13.01 45.33 15.72
N MET A 890 -13.88 44.34 15.60
CA MET A 890 -13.71 43.02 16.21
C MET A 890 -12.67 42.17 15.48
N LEU A 891 -12.68 42.22 14.14
CA LEU A 891 -11.66 41.64 13.27
C LEU A 891 -10.25 42.11 13.66
N LEU A 892 -10.08 43.43 13.82
CA LEU A 892 -8.80 44.03 14.16
C LEU A 892 -8.31 43.62 15.57
N ARG A 893 -9.23 43.40 16.53
CA ARG A 893 -8.87 42.86 17.86
C ARG A 893 -8.32 41.43 17.76
N VAL A 894 -8.96 40.57 16.97
CA VAL A 894 -8.51 39.18 16.75
C VAL A 894 -7.14 39.15 16.10
N LEU A 895 -6.93 39.99 15.07
CA LEU A 895 -5.65 40.10 14.37
C LEU A 895 -4.54 40.64 15.30
N LEU A 896 -4.81 41.68 16.09
CA LEU A 896 -3.83 42.22 17.04
C LEU A 896 -3.49 41.21 18.17
N MET A 897 -4.48 40.45 18.65
CA MET A 897 -4.21 39.36 19.60
C MET A 897 -3.31 38.30 18.97
N ALA A 898 -3.55 37.91 17.70
CA ALA A 898 -2.66 36.99 16.99
C ALA A 898 -1.24 37.55 16.78
N ILE A 899 -1.06 38.88 16.71
CA ILE A 899 0.26 39.53 16.63
C ILE A 899 0.98 39.56 17.98
N LYS A 900 0.27 39.83 19.09
CA LYS A 900 0.88 40.02 20.43
C LYS A 900 1.27 38.71 21.15
N PHE A 901 0.74 37.56 20.74
CA PHE A 901 0.96 36.27 21.41
C PHE A 901 1.72 35.30 20.49
N ASP A 902 2.84 34.76 20.99
CA ASP A 902 3.69 33.80 20.26
C ASP A 902 3.00 32.44 20.02
N GLU A 903 3.49 31.62 19.08
CA GLU A 903 2.87 30.34 18.65
C GLU A 903 2.52 29.42 19.83
N GLU A 904 3.36 29.38 20.88
CA GLU A 904 3.15 28.58 22.10
C GLU A 904 1.98 29.06 22.98
N LYS A 905 1.57 30.34 22.88
CA LYS A 905 0.46 30.92 23.65
C LYS A 905 -0.87 30.95 22.88
N SER A 906 -0.87 30.54 21.61
CA SER A 906 -2.06 30.55 20.73
C SER A 906 -3.24 29.70 21.23
N ALA A 907 -3.00 28.68 22.06
CA ALA A 907 -4.05 27.85 22.67
C ALA A 907 -4.94 28.63 23.67
N LEU A 908 -4.38 29.63 24.37
CA LEU A 908 -5.14 30.53 25.25
C LEU A 908 -6.06 31.46 24.45
N ILE A 909 -5.60 31.89 23.27
CA ILE A 909 -6.34 32.77 22.37
C ILE A 909 -7.61 32.08 21.87
N SER A 910 -7.57 30.78 21.56
CA SER A 910 -8.75 30.04 21.08
C SER A 910 -9.92 30.03 22.08
N ASN A 911 -9.63 30.05 23.39
CA ASN A 911 -10.64 30.13 24.44
C ASN A 911 -11.17 31.55 24.64
N CYS A 912 -10.32 32.57 24.54
CA CYS A 912 -10.75 33.97 24.57
C CYS A 912 -11.58 34.33 23.32
N ILE A 913 -11.14 33.90 22.14
CA ILE A 913 -11.84 34.09 20.86
C ILE A 913 -13.24 33.45 20.89
N LYS A 914 -13.39 32.27 21.49
CA LYS A 914 -14.71 31.60 21.62
C LYS A 914 -15.73 32.40 22.43
N GLY A 915 -15.29 33.11 23.47
CA GLY A 915 -16.19 33.92 24.30
C GLY A 915 -16.61 35.25 23.64
N TYR A 916 -15.77 35.78 22.75
CA TYR A 916 -16.07 37.01 22.02
C TYR A 916 -16.89 36.76 20.76
N LEU A 917 -16.66 35.66 20.04
CA LEU A 917 -17.32 35.38 18.77
C LEU A 917 -18.77 34.84 18.89
N ASP A 918 -19.39 34.91 20.08
CA ASP A 918 -20.80 34.55 20.27
C ASP A 918 -21.70 35.51 19.48
N GLY A 919 -22.32 34.99 18.42
CA GLY A 919 -23.21 35.74 17.52
C GLY A 919 -22.61 36.10 16.15
N ILE A 920 -21.34 35.77 15.88
CA ILE A 920 -20.69 35.99 14.59
C ILE A 920 -20.48 34.66 13.86
N ASP A 921 -20.70 34.64 12.54
CA ASP A 921 -20.38 33.49 11.70
C ASP A 921 -18.85 33.38 11.52
N VAL A 922 -18.20 32.77 12.51
CA VAL A 922 -16.75 32.56 12.58
C VAL A 922 -16.19 31.91 11.31
N PRO A 923 -16.79 30.83 10.77
CA PRO A 923 -16.38 30.27 9.48
C PRO A 923 -16.35 31.31 8.35
N LEU A 924 -17.37 32.15 8.23
CA LEU A 924 -17.45 33.17 7.17
C LEU A 924 -16.35 34.24 7.33
N LEU A 925 -16.11 34.68 8.56
CA LEU A 925 -15.07 35.66 8.90
C LEU A 925 -13.67 35.12 8.56
N PHE A 926 -13.35 33.90 8.99
CA PHE A 926 -12.05 33.29 8.73
C PHE A 926 -11.86 32.97 7.25
N GLU A 927 -12.89 32.50 6.54
CA GLU A 927 -12.84 32.32 5.09
C GLU A 927 -12.52 33.62 4.33
N SER A 928 -13.03 34.77 4.81
CA SER A 928 -12.68 36.07 4.22
C SER A 928 -11.20 36.50 4.44
N LEU A 929 -10.57 36.01 5.52
CA LEU A 929 -9.17 36.30 5.87
C LEU A 929 -8.17 35.23 5.40
N ARG A 930 -8.64 34.18 4.73
CA ARG A 930 -7.81 33.14 4.12
C ARG A 930 -6.68 33.63 3.20
N PRO A 931 -6.76 34.81 2.55
CA PRO A 931 -5.63 35.34 1.77
C PRO A 931 -4.39 35.76 2.58
N ILE A 932 -4.52 35.91 3.90
CA ILE A 932 -3.48 36.44 4.80
C ILE A 932 -3.23 35.56 6.03
N LEU A 933 -4.18 34.70 6.38
CA LEU A 933 -4.09 33.77 7.50
C LEU A 933 -4.07 32.32 7.01
N GLU A 934 -3.23 31.51 7.64
CA GLU A 934 -3.31 30.06 7.59
C GLU A 934 -3.99 29.58 8.88
N PHE A 935 -5.17 28.98 8.72
CA PHE A 935 -5.99 28.49 9.83
C PHE A 935 -6.63 27.17 9.48
N SER A 936 -6.91 26.35 10.50
CA SER A 936 -7.67 25.12 10.37
C SER A 936 -9.03 25.29 11.03
N LEU A 937 -10.12 25.15 10.27
CA LEU A 937 -11.49 25.15 10.81
C LEU A 937 -11.85 23.83 11.51
N ASP A 938 -10.87 23.00 11.86
CA ASP A 938 -11.09 21.78 12.64
C ASP A 938 -11.56 22.16 14.05
N PRO A 939 -12.83 21.91 14.42
CA PRO A 939 -13.38 22.35 15.69
C PRO A 939 -12.80 21.60 16.90
N GLU A 940 -11.93 20.62 16.70
CA GLU A 940 -11.34 19.79 17.76
C GLU A 940 -9.87 20.07 18.09
N ARG A 941 -9.23 21.08 17.47
CA ARG A 941 -7.85 21.51 17.81
C ARG A 941 -7.80 22.99 18.21
N PRO A 942 -6.92 23.41 19.14
CA PRO A 942 -6.61 24.83 19.30
C PRO A 942 -6.05 25.33 17.97
N CYS A 943 -6.64 26.38 17.42
CA CYS A 943 -6.26 26.92 16.12
C CYS A 943 -5.13 27.96 16.32
N PRO A 944 -3.86 27.64 16.04
CA PRO A 944 -2.88 28.70 15.90
C PRO A 944 -3.28 29.53 14.68
N ILE A 945 -3.56 30.81 14.90
CA ILE A 945 -3.77 31.77 13.82
C ILE A 945 -2.37 32.18 13.37
N CYS A 946 -1.87 31.56 12.30
CA CYS A 946 -0.56 31.87 11.76
C CYS A 946 -0.72 32.83 10.58
N PHE A 947 0.04 33.92 10.58
CA PHE A 947 0.13 34.78 9.42
C PHE A 947 0.93 34.06 8.32
N TYR A 948 0.40 34.10 7.11
CA TYR A 948 1.04 33.44 5.96
C TYR A 948 2.44 34.04 5.65
N HIS A 949 2.67 35.30 6.04
CA HIS A 949 3.94 36.00 5.88
C HIS A 949 4.05 37.18 6.87
N PRO A 950 5.25 37.52 7.41
CA PRO A 950 5.43 38.59 8.39
C PRO A 950 5.09 40.01 7.89
N SER A 951 5.04 40.20 6.56
CA SER A 951 4.71 41.50 5.95
C SER A 951 3.31 42.02 6.30
N PHE A 952 2.38 41.14 6.67
CA PHE A 952 1.01 41.55 7.03
C PHE A 952 0.90 42.09 8.46
N PRO A 953 1.43 41.41 9.50
CA PRO A 953 1.61 42.01 10.83
C PRO A 953 2.35 43.36 10.80
N GLU A 954 3.44 43.45 10.03
CA GLU A 954 4.20 44.71 9.88
C GLU A 954 3.36 45.82 9.26
N PHE A 955 2.48 45.50 8.30
CA PHE A 955 1.54 46.46 7.72
C PHE A 955 0.54 46.99 8.75
N LEU A 956 -0.05 46.12 9.57
CA LEU A 956 -1.04 46.49 10.60
C LEU A 956 -0.45 47.35 11.74
N LEU A 957 0.85 47.21 12.02
CA LEU A 957 1.57 47.97 13.05
C LEU A 957 2.17 49.28 12.53
N ASP A 958 1.93 49.65 11.27
CA ASP A 958 2.41 50.89 10.65
C ASP A 958 1.23 51.82 10.33
N GLU A 959 1.17 52.97 11.01
CA GLU A 959 0.05 53.92 10.93
C GLU A 959 -0.11 54.55 9.54
N GLU A 960 1.01 54.85 8.86
CA GLU A 960 0.98 55.44 7.53
C GLU A 960 0.49 54.44 6.46
N ARG A 961 0.82 53.15 6.63
CA ARG A 961 0.46 52.08 5.70
C ARG A 961 -0.96 51.56 5.90
N SER A 962 -1.35 51.23 7.14
CA SER A 962 -2.64 50.62 7.48
C SER A 962 -3.78 51.61 7.74
N LYS A 963 -3.49 52.88 8.03
CA LYS A 963 -4.48 53.96 8.19
C LYS A 963 -5.61 53.59 9.17
N GLU A 964 -6.84 53.44 8.68
CA GLU A 964 -8.02 53.11 9.49
C GLU A 964 -7.97 51.70 10.11
N PHE A 965 -7.06 50.84 9.63
CA PHE A 965 -6.82 49.50 10.16
C PHE A 965 -5.61 49.43 11.11
N TYR A 966 -5.05 50.57 11.53
CA TYR A 966 -3.91 50.61 12.44
C TYR A 966 -4.25 50.06 13.82
N VAL A 967 -3.44 49.11 14.30
CA VAL A 967 -3.64 48.43 15.58
C VAL A 967 -2.45 48.57 16.54
N GLY A 968 -1.51 49.48 16.25
CA GLY A 968 -0.35 49.72 17.10
C GLY A 968 -0.63 50.59 18.35
N PRO A 969 0.41 50.98 19.11
CA PRO A 969 0.32 51.84 20.30
C PRO A 969 -0.47 53.13 20.05
N GLY A 970 -1.46 53.42 20.90
CA GLY A 970 -2.32 54.61 20.79
C GLY A 970 -3.59 54.43 19.95
N SER A 971 -3.79 53.26 19.32
CA SER A 971 -5.08 52.93 18.69
C SER A 971 -6.13 52.45 19.70
N LEU A 972 -7.41 52.75 19.46
CA LEU A 972 -8.54 52.27 20.27
C LEU A 972 -8.58 50.74 20.36
N VAL A 973 -8.23 50.05 19.27
CA VAL A 973 -8.15 48.59 19.22
C VAL A 973 -7.06 48.07 20.17
N ASN A 974 -5.91 48.72 20.21
CA ASN A 974 -4.81 48.31 21.08
C ASN A 974 -5.12 48.58 22.56
N GLU A 975 -5.69 49.74 22.89
CA GLU A 975 -6.13 50.01 24.27
C GLU A 975 -7.16 48.98 24.75
N ASP A 976 -8.10 48.61 23.89
CA ASP A 976 -9.10 47.60 24.22
C ASP A 976 -8.47 46.21 24.41
N VAL A 977 -7.53 45.81 23.54
CA VAL A 977 -6.82 44.53 23.68
C VAL A 977 -5.94 44.53 24.93
N GLU A 978 -5.29 45.63 25.28
CA GLU A 978 -4.49 45.75 26.52
C GLU A 978 -5.35 45.66 27.78
N ARG A 979 -6.52 46.31 27.79
CA ARG A 979 -7.51 46.14 28.88
C ARG A 979 -7.99 44.69 28.97
N LEU A 980 -8.17 44.01 27.84
CA LEU A 980 -8.55 42.60 27.81
C LEU A 980 -7.45 41.69 28.35
N ILE A 981 -6.20 41.91 27.96
CA ILE A 981 -5.05 41.16 28.48
C ILE A 981 -4.93 41.35 29.99
N GLN A 982 -5.14 42.57 30.50
CA GLN A 982 -5.18 42.88 31.93
C GLN A 982 -6.39 42.29 32.66
N ALA A 983 -7.55 42.18 32.01
CA ALA A 983 -8.75 41.57 32.60
C ALA A 983 -8.65 40.04 32.71
N TYR A 984 -7.84 39.41 31.87
CA TYR A 984 -7.57 37.97 31.86
C TYR A 984 -6.23 37.59 32.51
N ASP A 985 -5.63 38.48 33.32
CA ASP A 985 -4.27 38.37 33.82
C ASP A 985 -3.99 37.04 34.55
N MET A 986 -3.32 36.16 33.81
CA MET A 986 -2.44 35.11 34.30
C MET A 986 -1.11 35.75 34.69
N ALA A 987 -0.87 35.96 35.98
CA ALA A 987 0.42 35.66 36.59
C ALA A 987 0.31 35.56 38.14
N PRO A 988 1.08 34.67 38.82
CA PRO A 988 2.26 33.95 38.29
C PRO A 988 2.19 32.40 38.35
N VAL A 989 2.90 31.75 37.44
CA VAL A 989 3.78 30.62 37.74
C VAL A 989 5.17 31.16 37.36
N LEU A 990 6.13 31.41 38.25
CA LEU A 990 6.19 31.17 39.68
C LEU A 990 6.00 32.46 40.50
N PRO A 991 5.58 32.36 41.77
CA PRO A 991 4.40 31.68 42.29
C PRO A 991 3.14 32.53 42.20
#